data_AF-A0A7C1VUV8-F1
#
_entry.id   AF-A0A7C1VUV8-F1
#
_cell.length_a   1.000
_cell.length_b   1.000
_cell.length_c   1.000
_cell.angle_alpha   90.00
_cell.angle_beta   90.00
_cell.angle_gamma   90.00
#
_symmetry.space_group_name_H-M   'P 1'
#
loop_
_entity.id
_entity.type
_entity.pdbx_description
1 polymer ?
#
loop_
_entity_poly.entity_id
_entity_poly.type
_entity_poly.pdbx_seq_one_letter_code
_entity_poly.pdbx_strand_id
1 'polypeptide(L)'
;MRDEISKLKSTSKYPTSIVVNGINSLGVELAHSLIEQGGYVVLVDHQSEKAFEKLGELANSKLLTFVDFSAIAHLEDDLRRLDYIFYLGHQSTDLESEVSTQDFLEYSNYLNSVLNLGVKYEAKFLLTTSIRAHKIMMSGQEIDLNFDIDKRDKHTIYSEVEIQRYAESLVNEYSQKAKLNIRILRVGEVIGEGIDFNKNNTLDRLIFEAVRGENLQILGDGLEEEYYVHYLDGAYGILKAQFTPNTKNKIFSLSNQEAITTLSLAYKIQELEPRAGEIRFGKDKRSKGILRLYKPAPNLITIGWKAKVGFERALSQSIEQAYSYSSINSNDIGKNKKKADSSFSSKLKNFFFVAKNASDKDSEIEEENYGALSRLIAERKKHEMGRTGSIVIANDKLRSKVKKTRPESFFKKADRIIYNFFGKIKPDLGFLSKLSVWQFIFYLFIFTLGGLFYFFVFAPVLSLGKDIYFGNKNLSDTQQSFEEKNIGLAQESASKAANDFRSAEKTVENFGTFFDLIGQGDKYQSSLIAIKTAGSYSQGLSDSLNSILPIYEYFENFQDDVFYRPNSDSLLTAESRSDYTQYFEAIQLEQGELSDGINRMSSAIDLINKTDISFFPSQISTQIEEYIIGSQLVIDELERLETLGNYMPEILGYGESKTFLLLLHDNSRYNPAGGVVNSYALISFENGSLKIIQSNSISDLTLSFDKIDKKSLEQINLVAFTDVEEEEVTLEEFQLISDFRFFGSEIIPVFEKSLDTRIDGLISVNLDTLEALMGLQGGVTVDQINFDSSNLLSNVDLVLQDTGEESRRTEIISQLFALVLQNVFRSTGKDILELNSVLSNQLEQKDILLNIQNGGFQQVVKNNDWDGRTDKSSDFIRILGVSKIREFEQNRKPTLNVSVKVTLTNTLTTIKEVEIEPKNLQGLDYITICIPAGSVDLDFGDVNPLLYNQNFDSENECVSVKFNQIDKFTMSFKTFPFENTTGNSYNYSLSLQSNPGLDLVYDYEINFDSTLTPVEYNPSGLLQKDKLIYAGSLQGDLDLELKFEK
;
A
#
# COMPACT_ATOMS: atom_id res chain seq x y z
N MET A 1 47.59 -15.39 -18.26
CA MET A 1 47.64 -14.07 -17.58
C MET A 1 48.90 -13.26 -17.93
N ARG A 2 50.14 -13.64 -17.57
CA ARG A 2 51.35 -12.81 -17.86
C ARG A 2 51.62 -12.56 -19.36
N ASP A 3 51.30 -13.51 -20.25
CA ASP A 3 51.48 -13.32 -21.71
C ASP A 3 50.42 -12.41 -22.35
N GLU A 4 49.19 -12.35 -21.81
CA GLU A 4 48.12 -11.52 -22.36
C GLU A 4 48.26 -10.04 -21.97
N ILE A 5 48.70 -9.75 -20.75
CA ILE A 5 49.00 -8.38 -20.29
C ILE A 5 50.12 -7.75 -21.13
N SER A 6 51.08 -8.55 -21.63
CA SER A 6 52.13 -8.06 -22.52
C SER A 6 51.59 -7.48 -23.86
N LYS A 7 50.43 -7.96 -24.32
CA LYS A 7 49.77 -7.48 -25.55
C LYS A 7 49.12 -6.10 -25.37
N LEU A 8 48.71 -5.74 -24.16
CA LEU A 8 48.08 -4.44 -23.87
C LEU A 8 49.02 -3.24 -24.12
N LYS A 9 50.34 -3.45 -24.08
CA LYS A 9 51.34 -2.42 -24.46
C LYS A 9 51.26 -2.01 -25.95
N SER A 10 50.61 -2.80 -26.80
CA SER A 10 50.42 -2.51 -28.23
C SER A 10 49.25 -1.56 -28.54
N THR A 11 48.43 -1.21 -27.55
CA THR A 11 47.25 -0.32 -27.66
C THR A 11 47.58 1.08 -28.20
N SER A 12 48.82 1.55 -28.06
CA SER A 12 49.26 2.86 -28.59
C SER A 12 49.12 3.00 -30.12
N LYS A 13 49.10 1.89 -30.87
CA LYS A 13 49.13 1.91 -32.35
C LYS A 13 47.75 1.92 -33.02
N TYR A 14 46.69 1.55 -32.31
CA TYR A 14 45.37 1.32 -32.88
C TYR A 14 44.29 2.03 -32.05
N PRO A 15 43.16 2.45 -32.65
CA PRO A 15 41.98 2.84 -31.89
C PRO A 15 41.57 1.69 -30.97
N THR A 16 41.49 1.94 -29.66
CA THR A 16 41.31 0.88 -28.67
C THR A 16 39.91 0.96 -28.07
N SER A 17 39.22 -0.18 -28.06
CA SER A 17 37.87 -0.34 -27.52
C SER A 17 37.86 -1.35 -26.39
N ILE A 18 37.18 -1.04 -25.29
CA ILE A 18 36.85 -2.00 -24.23
C ILE A 18 35.40 -2.44 -24.40
N VAL A 19 35.13 -3.74 -24.35
CA VAL A 19 33.79 -4.31 -24.31
C VAL A 19 33.64 -5.12 -23.02
N VAL A 20 32.85 -4.60 -22.08
CA VAL A 20 32.56 -5.24 -20.78
C VAL A 20 31.31 -6.09 -20.92
N ASN A 21 31.29 -7.27 -20.26
CA ASN A 21 30.33 -8.36 -20.51
C ASN A 21 30.35 -8.80 -21.98
N GLY A 22 31.54 -8.88 -22.56
CA GLY A 22 31.73 -9.00 -24.00
C GLY A 22 31.61 -10.41 -24.57
N ILE A 23 31.64 -11.46 -23.75
CA ILE A 23 31.63 -12.85 -24.23
C ILE A 23 30.20 -13.39 -24.33
N ASN A 24 29.48 -12.80 -25.26
CA ASN A 24 28.15 -13.21 -25.70
C ASN A 24 28.04 -12.96 -27.20
N SER A 25 27.04 -13.52 -27.88
CA SER A 25 26.97 -13.44 -29.35
C SER A 25 26.90 -12.02 -29.90
N LEU A 26 26.26 -11.09 -29.18
CA LEU A 26 26.24 -9.67 -29.56
C LEU A 26 27.59 -8.99 -29.29
N GLY A 27 28.25 -9.27 -28.16
CA GLY A 27 29.56 -8.72 -27.82
C GLY A 27 30.70 -9.26 -28.70
N VAL A 28 30.65 -10.54 -29.08
CA VAL A 28 31.59 -11.17 -30.02
C VAL A 28 31.43 -10.57 -31.41
N GLU A 29 30.20 -10.39 -31.90
CA GLU A 29 29.94 -9.72 -33.19
C GLU A 29 30.41 -8.25 -33.17
N LEU A 30 30.20 -7.56 -32.06
CA LEU A 30 30.69 -6.19 -31.86
C LEU A 30 32.22 -6.14 -31.92
N ALA A 31 32.90 -7.05 -31.23
CA ALA A 31 34.35 -7.17 -31.24
C ALA A 31 34.89 -7.50 -32.63
N HIS A 32 34.23 -8.43 -33.33
CA HIS A 32 34.54 -8.78 -34.71
C HIS A 32 34.48 -7.56 -35.63
N SER A 33 33.37 -6.82 -35.60
CA SER A 33 33.17 -5.62 -36.40
C SER A 33 34.21 -4.52 -36.10
N LEU A 34 34.59 -4.34 -34.83
CA LEU A 34 35.61 -3.36 -34.43
C LEU A 34 37.02 -3.77 -34.90
N ILE A 35 37.34 -5.06 -34.85
CA ILE A 35 38.63 -5.59 -35.33
C ILE A 35 38.73 -5.50 -36.85
N GLU A 36 37.66 -5.81 -37.59
CA GLU A 36 37.61 -5.66 -39.05
C GLU A 36 37.83 -4.21 -39.49
N GLN A 37 37.40 -3.25 -38.67
CA GLN A 37 37.64 -1.81 -38.89
C GLN A 37 39.06 -1.36 -38.49
N GLY A 38 39.95 -2.29 -38.10
CA GLY A 38 41.33 -2.02 -37.71
C GLY A 38 41.50 -1.54 -36.26
N GLY A 39 40.48 -1.73 -35.43
CA GLY A 39 40.54 -1.44 -34.00
C GLY A 39 41.20 -2.56 -33.19
N TYR A 40 41.68 -2.21 -32.01
CA TYR A 40 42.12 -3.15 -30.99
C TYR A 40 41.03 -3.31 -29.94
N VAL A 41 40.65 -4.54 -29.61
CA VAL A 41 39.53 -4.82 -28.70
C VAL A 41 40.03 -5.54 -27.45
N VAL A 42 39.65 -4.99 -26.30
CA VAL A 42 39.81 -5.63 -25.00
C VAL A 42 38.43 -6.12 -24.54
N LEU A 43 38.25 -7.44 -24.47
CA LEU A 43 37.05 -8.05 -23.92
C LEU A 43 37.23 -8.25 -22.43
N VAL A 44 36.26 -7.79 -21.64
CA VAL A 44 36.22 -7.98 -20.20
C VAL A 44 35.02 -8.83 -19.83
N ASP A 45 35.25 -9.98 -19.22
CA ASP A 45 34.20 -10.93 -18.79
C ASP A 45 34.74 -11.92 -17.75
N HIS A 46 33.87 -12.71 -17.11
CA HIS A 46 34.29 -13.78 -16.21
C HIS A 46 34.93 -14.95 -16.97
N GLN A 47 36.03 -15.47 -16.45
CA GLN A 47 36.73 -16.59 -17.09
C GLN A 47 35.95 -17.91 -16.99
N SER A 48 35.54 -18.49 -18.13
CA SER A 48 35.01 -19.86 -18.20
C SER A 48 35.37 -20.57 -19.52
N GLU A 49 35.46 -21.91 -19.52
CA GLU A 49 35.76 -22.67 -20.75
C GLU A 49 34.70 -22.45 -21.85
N LYS A 50 33.42 -22.40 -21.46
CA LYS A 50 32.29 -22.12 -22.38
C LYS A 50 32.37 -20.71 -22.97
N ALA A 51 32.90 -19.74 -22.22
CA ALA A 51 33.10 -18.39 -22.71
C ALA A 51 34.11 -18.35 -23.87
N PHE A 52 35.20 -19.13 -23.79
CA PHE A 52 36.19 -19.19 -24.87
C PHE A 52 35.68 -19.89 -26.14
N GLU A 53 34.78 -20.87 -26.03
CA GLU A 53 34.17 -21.51 -27.20
C GLU A 53 33.41 -20.52 -28.09
N LYS A 54 32.73 -19.52 -27.49
CA LYS A 54 31.98 -18.48 -28.21
C LYS A 54 32.86 -17.54 -29.03
N LEU A 55 34.13 -17.39 -28.67
CA LEU A 55 35.06 -16.56 -29.42
C LEU A 55 35.46 -17.21 -30.75
N GLY A 56 35.35 -18.53 -30.88
CA GLY A 56 35.67 -19.24 -32.12
C GLY A 56 37.04 -18.83 -32.70
N GLU A 57 37.05 -18.39 -33.96
CA GLU A 57 38.29 -17.95 -34.64
C GLU A 57 38.85 -16.62 -34.11
N LEU A 58 38.03 -15.77 -33.48
CA LEU A 58 38.47 -14.48 -32.92
C LEU A 58 39.46 -14.65 -31.77
N ALA A 59 39.41 -15.76 -31.03
CA ALA A 59 40.34 -16.05 -29.94
C ALA A 59 41.82 -16.00 -30.38
N ASN A 60 42.10 -16.27 -31.66
CA ASN A 60 43.45 -16.28 -32.22
C ASN A 60 43.88 -14.91 -32.80
N SER A 61 43.02 -13.89 -32.76
CA SER A 61 43.34 -12.57 -33.28
C SER A 61 44.43 -11.88 -32.45
N LYS A 62 45.41 -11.27 -33.12
CA LYS A 62 46.44 -10.45 -32.47
C LYS A 62 45.91 -9.10 -31.98
N LEU A 63 44.75 -8.68 -32.48
CA LEU A 63 44.08 -7.41 -32.13
C LEU A 63 43.00 -7.59 -31.05
N LEU A 64 42.89 -8.79 -30.49
CA LEU A 64 41.98 -9.11 -29.39
C LEU A 64 42.80 -9.43 -28.13
N THR A 65 42.35 -8.94 -26.98
CA THR A 65 42.84 -9.39 -25.68
C THR A 65 41.67 -9.59 -24.73
N PHE A 66 41.69 -10.70 -24.00
CA PHE A 66 40.71 -11.00 -22.97
C PHE A 66 41.27 -10.63 -21.59
N VAL A 67 40.42 -10.10 -20.73
CA VAL A 67 40.76 -9.71 -19.37
C VAL A 67 39.60 -10.09 -18.44
N ASP A 68 39.91 -10.60 -17.25
CA ASP A 68 38.91 -10.92 -16.23
C ASP A 68 38.43 -9.66 -15.50
N PHE A 69 37.19 -9.68 -14.96
CA PHE A 69 36.62 -8.58 -14.17
C PHE A 69 37.54 -8.07 -13.05
N SER A 70 38.20 -8.99 -12.34
CA SER A 70 39.14 -8.68 -11.26
C SER A 70 40.32 -7.79 -11.70
N ALA A 71 40.67 -7.80 -12.98
CA ALA A 71 41.77 -7.00 -13.53
C ALA A 71 41.35 -5.60 -13.98
N ILE A 72 40.05 -5.24 -13.97
CA ILE A 72 39.57 -3.88 -14.31
C ILE A 72 40.26 -2.82 -13.47
N ALA A 73 40.45 -3.07 -12.17
CA ALA A 73 41.08 -2.13 -11.24
C ALA A 73 42.54 -1.79 -11.59
N HIS A 74 43.21 -2.66 -12.36
CA HIS A 74 44.61 -2.51 -12.76
C HIS A 74 44.78 -2.20 -14.26
N LEU A 75 43.70 -2.24 -15.04
CA LEU A 75 43.73 -1.97 -16.50
C LEU A 75 44.30 -0.57 -16.80
N GLU A 76 44.12 0.36 -15.88
CA GLU A 76 44.63 1.72 -15.97
C GLU A 76 46.15 1.79 -16.19
N ASP A 77 46.90 0.88 -15.55
CA ASP A 77 48.36 0.86 -15.56
C ASP A 77 48.93 0.28 -16.87
N ASP A 78 48.16 -0.62 -17.49
CA ASP A 78 48.58 -1.38 -18.67
C ASP A 78 48.11 -0.75 -20.00
N LEU A 79 47.00 -0.01 -19.99
CA LEU A 79 46.50 0.69 -21.16
C LEU A 79 47.35 1.92 -21.51
N ARG A 80 47.56 2.16 -22.82
CA ARG A 80 48.21 3.38 -23.33
C ARG A 80 47.27 4.30 -24.08
N ARG A 81 46.17 3.76 -24.60
CA ARG A 81 45.13 4.47 -25.34
C ARG A 81 43.80 3.77 -25.11
N LEU A 82 42.73 4.54 -24.99
CA LEU A 82 41.36 4.07 -24.92
C LEU A 82 40.44 5.10 -25.56
N ASP A 83 39.74 4.71 -26.62
CA ASP A 83 38.88 5.63 -27.38
C ASP A 83 37.39 5.37 -27.14
N TYR A 84 37.02 4.09 -26.97
CA TYR A 84 35.63 3.66 -26.89
C TYR A 84 35.43 2.63 -25.77
N ILE A 85 34.35 2.77 -25.01
CA ILE A 85 33.93 1.80 -24.01
C ILE A 85 32.49 1.39 -24.31
N PHE A 86 32.25 0.09 -24.37
CA PHE A 86 30.94 -0.53 -24.50
C PHE A 86 30.68 -1.38 -23.25
N TYR A 87 29.71 -0.97 -22.43
CA TYR A 87 29.33 -1.71 -21.22
C TYR A 87 28.00 -2.43 -21.47
N LEU A 88 28.06 -3.75 -21.66
CA LEU A 88 26.90 -4.57 -22.05
C LEU A 88 26.09 -5.02 -20.82
N GLY A 89 25.29 -4.13 -20.23
CA GLY A 89 24.46 -4.41 -19.05
C GLY A 89 23.04 -4.95 -19.33
N HIS A 90 22.68 -5.28 -20.57
CA HIS A 90 21.30 -5.65 -20.95
C HIS A 90 21.01 -7.17 -20.82
N GLN A 91 21.98 -7.97 -20.41
CA GLN A 91 21.96 -9.44 -20.54
C GLN A 91 21.10 -10.16 -19.51
N SER A 92 20.72 -9.47 -18.44
CA SER A 92 19.86 -10.03 -17.42
C SER A 92 18.41 -10.03 -17.90
N THR A 93 17.82 -11.23 -17.96
CA THR A 93 16.45 -11.46 -18.44
C THR A 93 15.57 -12.22 -17.44
N ASP A 94 16.13 -12.65 -16.31
CA ASP A 94 15.38 -13.29 -15.24
C ASP A 94 14.84 -12.23 -14.28
N LEU A 95 13.52 -12.25 -14.05
CA LEU A 95 12.87 -11.35 -13.10
C LEU A 95 12.92 -11.88 -11.67
N GLU A 96 13.20 -13.18 -11.53
CA GLU A 96 13.30 -13.89 -10.26
C GLU A 96 14.78 -14.05 -9.84
N SER A 97 15.74 -13.53 -10.62
CA SER A 97 17.15 -13.57 -10.23
C SER A 97 17.39 -12.59 -9.08
N GLU A 98 17.72 -13.20 -7.95
CA GLU A 98 18.04 -12.56 -6.70
C GLU A 98 19.55 -12.30 -6.63
N VAL A 99 19.93 -11.04 -6.46
CA VAL A 99 21.31 -10.55 -6.36
C VAL A 99 21.58 -10.13 -4.92
N SER A 100 22.63 -10.69 -4.31
CA SER A 100 23.02 -10.27 -2.97
C SER A 100 23.51 -8.82 -2.95
N THR A 101 23.45 -8.19 -1.77
CA THR A 101 24.00 -6.83 -1.60
C THR A 101 25.50 -6.76 -1.87
N GLN A 102 26.23 -7.84 -1.58
CA GLN A 102 27.67 -7.92 -1.86
C GLN A 102 27.94 -7.93 -3.37
N ASP A 103 27.19 -8.73 -4.13
CA ASP A 103 27.33 -8.78 -5.59
C ASP A 103 26.89 -7.46 -6.23
N PHE A 104 25.82 -6.83 -5.73
CA PHE A 104 25.40 -5.49 -6.18
C PHE A 104 26.53 -4.46 -6.00
N LEU A 105 27.18 -4.46 -4.84
CA LEU A 105 28.32 -3.59 -4.55
C LEU A 105 29.51 -3.90 -5.48
N GLU A 106 29.78 -5.18 -5.75
CA GLU A 106 30.84 -5.60 -6.67
C GLU A 106 30.56 -5.11 -8.10
N TYR A 107 29.35 -5.29 -8.63
CA TYR A 107 28.94 -4.76 -9.94
C TYR A 107 29.05 -3.23 -10.00
N SER A 108 28.65 -2.53 -8.94
CA SER A 108 28.80 -1.08 -8.83
C SER A 108 30.27 -0.65 -8.89
N ASN A 109 31.15 -1.36 -8.17
CA ASN A 109 32.58 -1.08 -8.16
C ASN A 109 33.23 -1.29 -9.53
N TYR A 110 32.83 -2.33 -10.27
CA TYR A 110 33.32 -2.54 -11.64
C TYR A 110 32.85 -1.44 -12.58
N LEU A 111 31.56 -1.08 -12.57
CA LEU A 111 31.04 0.01 -13.39
C LEU A 111 31.75 1.34 -13.08
N ASN A 112 31.92 1.67 -11.80
CA ASN A 112 32.61 2.87 -11.35
C ASN A 112 34.07 2.91 -11.85
N SER A 113 34.78 1.77 -11.77
CA SER A 113 36.16 1.66 -12.26
C SER A 113 36.26 1.87 -13.78
N VAL A 114 35.33 1.30 -14.55
CA VAL A 114 35.29 1.49 -16.01
C VAL A 114 34.91 2.93 -16.38
N LEU A 115 34.02 3.57 -15.63
CA LEU A 115 33.68 4.98 -15.81
C LEU A 115 34.88 5.89 -15.55
N ASN A 116 35.67 5.61 -14.52
CA ASN A 116 36.92 6.31 -14.23
C ASN A 116 37.94 6.19 -15.37
N LEU A 117 38.09 5.00 -15.97
CA LEU A 117 38.89 4.82 -17.19
C LEU A 117 38.35 5.70 -18.32
N GLY A 118 37.02 5.75 -18.49
CA GLY A 118 36.37 6.61 -19.49
C GLY A 118 36.69 8.09 -19.31
N VAL A 119 36.67 8.59 -18.08
CA VAL A 119 37.02 9.98 -17.74
C VAL A 119 38.50 10.24 -18.00
N LYS A 120 39.39 9.37 -17.52
CA LYS A 120 40.85 9.52 -17.67
C LYS A 120 41.30 9.63 -19.12
N TYR A 121 40.75 8.79 -19.99
CA TYR A 121 41.13 8.74 -21.41
C TYR A 121 40.21 9.58 -22.31
N GLU A 122 39.24 10.30 -21.75
CA GLU A 122 38.19 11.02 -22.49
C GLU A 122 37.46 10.13 -23.52
N ALA A 123 37.31 8.85 -23.19
CA ALA A 123 36.71 7.86 -24.09
C ALA A 123 35.20 8.10 -24.25
N LYS A 124 34.65 7.72 -25.41
CA LYS A 124 33.19 7.69 -25.57
C LYS A 124 32.65 6.45 -24.87
N PHE A 125 31.72 6.65 -23.95
CA PHE A 125 31.12 5.59 -23.15
C PHE A 125 29.71 5.26 -23.64
N LEU A 126 29.41 3.98 -23.81
CA LEU A 126 28.07 3.50 -24.16
C LEU A 126 27.64 2.42 -23.17
N LEU A 127 26.53 2.66 -22.48
CA LEU A 127 25.84 1.68 -21.65
C LEU A 127 24.69 1.06 -22.44
N THR A 128 24.53 -0.25 -22.38
CA THR A 128 23.28 -0.92 -22.78
C THR A 128 22.53 -1.44 -21.55
N THR A 129 21.22 -1.22 -21.50
CA THR A 129 20.28 -1.78 -20.51
C THR A 129 19.09 -2.40 -21.23
N SER A 130 18.23 -3.15 -20.54
CA SER A 130 17.02 -3.71 -21.15
C SER A 130 15.87 -2.68 -21.17
N ILE A 131 15.02 -2.73 -22.20
CA ILE A 131 13.75 -1.97 -22.20
C ILE A 131 12.85 -2.46 -21.05
N ARG A 132 12.90 -3.77 -20.75
CA ARG A 132 12.17 -4.41 -19.65
C ARG A 132 12.47 -3.74 -18.30
N ALA A 133 13.71 -3.30 -18.07
CA ALA A 133 14.11 -2.67 -16.81
C ALA A 133 13.34 -1.41 -16.43
N HIS A 134 12.72 -0.75 -17.39
CA HIS A 134 11.93 0.47 -17.19
C HIS A 134 10.42 0.24 -17.32
N LYS A 135 9.99 -1.00 -17.52
CA LYS A 135 8.58 -1.39 -17.65
C LYS A 135 7.99 -2.00 -16.39
N ILE A 136 8.84 -2.35 -15.42
CA ILE A 136 8.46 -3.05 -14.18
C ILE A 136 8.79 -2.13 -13.00
N MET A 137 7.78 -1.87 -12.16
CA MET A 137 7.99 -1.32 -10.83
C MET A 137 8.68 -2.39 -9.99
N MET A 138 9.87 -2.07 -9.48
CA MET A 138 10.56 -2.94 -8.55
C MET A 138 10.11 -2.60 -7.14
N SER A 139 9.79 -3.68 -6.43
CA SER A 139 9.31 -3.75 -5.06
C SER A 139 10.06 -2.82 -4.11
N GLY A 140 9.46 -1.70 -3.76
CA GLY A 140 9.70 -1.01 -2.49
C GLY A 140 9.05 -1.75 -1.30
N GLN A 141 8.37 -2.86 -1.54
CA GLN A 141 7.86 -3.70 -0.47
C GLN A 141 9.03 -4.36 0.27
N GLU A 142 9.17 -3.97 1.54
CA GLU A 142 9.98 -4.59 2.58
C GLU A 142 11.49 -4.30 2.53
N ILE A 143 11.90 -3.02 2.58
CA ILE A 143 13.24 -2.67 3.09
C ILE A 143 13.32 -2.93 4.62
N ASP A 144 12.19 -2.92 5.33
CA ASP A 144 12.15 -3.11 6.79
C ASP A 144 12.20 -4.57 7.28
N LEU A 145 12.08 -5.58 6.40
CA LEU A 145 12.21 -6.98 6.83
C LEU A 145 13.67 -7.45 7.00
N ASN A 146 14.65 -6.58 6.78
CA ASN A 146 16.06 -6.96 6.79
C ASN A 146 16.63 -7.18 8.20
N PHE A 147 15.87 -6.87 9.25
CA PHE A 147 16.31 -6.98 10.65
C PHE A 147 15.28 -7.64 11.57
N ASP A 148 14.33 -8.37 11.00
CA ASP A 148 13.40 -9.20 11.78
C ASP A 148 14.14 -10.43 12.32
N ILE A 149 14.39 -10.44 13.63
CA ILE A 149 15.18 -11.47 14.35
C ILE A 149 14.55 -12.87 14.19
N ASP A 150 13.24 -12.93 13.91
CA ASP A 150 12.48 -14.17 13.77
C ASP A 150 12.49 -14.77 12.35
N LYS A 151 13.10 -14.12 11.35
CA LYS A 151 13.26 -14.63 9.98
C LYS A 151 14.73 -14.63 9.54
N ARG A 152 15.51 -15.62 9.97
CA ARG A 152 16.96 -15.77 9.64
C ARG A 152 17.32 -15.96 8.15
N ASP A 153 16.36 -15.94 7.23
CA ASP A 153 16.56 -16.45 5.86
C ASP A 153 16.49 -15.41 4.72
N LYS A 154 16.42 -14.09 4.98
CA LYS A 154 16.42 -13.10 3.87
C LYS A 154 17.33 -11.91 4.15
N HIS A 155 18.49 -11.91 3.48
CA HIS A 155 19.29 -10.70 3.30
C HIS A 155 18.57 -9.76 2.31
N THR A 156 18.96 -8.48 2.25
CA THR A 156 18.58 -7.59 1.14
C THR A 156 18.98 -8.22 -0.18
N ILE A 157 17.98 -8.55 -0.98
CA ILE A 157 18.11 -9.18 -2.28
C ILE A 157 17.64 -8.17 -3.32
N TYR A 158 18.58 -7.68 -4.13
CA TYR A 158 18.31 -6.85 -5.28
C TYR A 158 17.90 -7.73 -6.46
N SER A 159 17.14 -7.19 -7.41
CA SER A 159 17.00 -7.84 -8.72
C SER A 159 18.08 -7.33 -9.68
N GLU A 160 18.44 -8.14 -10.67
CA GLU A 160 19.38 -7.70 -11.71
C GLU A 160 18.87 -6.48 -12.51
N VAL A 161 17.55 -6.27 -12.53
CA VAL A 161 16.92 -5.10 -13.14
C VAL A 161 17.21 -3.81 -12.37
N GLU A 162 17.36 -3.88 -11.03
CA GLU A 162 17.76 -2.74 -10.18
C GLU A 162 19.18 -2.30 -10.49
N ILE A 163 20.08 -3.26 -10.73
CA ILE A 163 21.46 -3.00 -11.15
C ILE A 163 21.47 -2.20 -12.45
N GLN A 164 20.61 -2.52 -13.41
CA GLN A 164 20.54 -1.81 -14.70
C GLN A 164 20.06 -0.35 -14.52
N ARG A 165 19.06 -0.11 -13.68
CA ARG A 165 18.58 1.26 -13.39
C ARG A 165 19.62 2.07 -12.60
N TYR A 166 20.27 1.43 -11.62
CA TYR A 166 21.39 2.02 -10.89
C TYR A 166 22.52 2.42 -11.86
N ALA A 167 22.87 1.53 -12.80
CA ALA A 167 23.88 1.80 -13.81
C ALA A 167 23.53 3.01 -14.69
N GLU A 168 22.27 3.15 -15.15
CA GLU A 168 21.86 4.35 -15.90
C GLU A 168 22.01 5.63 -15.07
N SER A 169 21.61 5.58 -13.80
CA SER A 169 21.71 6.72 -12.88
C SER A 169 23.18 7.14 -12.69
N LEU A 170 24.07 6.20 -12.39
CA LEU A 170 25.49 6.46 -12.18
C LEU A 170 26.15 6.99 -13.46
N VAL A 171 25.87 6.39 -14.62
CA VAL A 171 26.41 6.85 -15.91
C VAL A 171 25.93 8.26 -16.25
N ASN A 172 24.65 8.57 -15.98
CA ASN A 172 24.10 9.91 -16.15
C ASN A 172 24.74 10.92 -15.19
N GLU A 173 25.05 10.54 -13.96
CA GLU A 173 25.78 11.38 -13.01
C GLU A 173 27.20 11.71 -13.51
N TYR A 174 27.94 10.73 -14.05
CA TYR A 174 29.25 10.95 -14.67
C TYR A 174 29.18 11.89 -15.88
N SER A 175 28.09 11.86 -16.64
CA SER A 175 27.81 12.82 -17.71
C SER A 175 27.68 14.25 -17.19
N GLN A 176 26.99 14.42 -16.05
CA GLN A 176 26.70 15.73 -15.47
C GLN A 176 27.91 16.30 -14.71
N LYS A 177 28.54 15.49 -13.85
CA LYS A 177 29.64 15.89 -12.96
C LYS A 177 31.01 15.84 -13.65
N ALA A 178 31.33 14.74 -14.33
CA ALA A 178 32.62 14.53 -14.99
C ALA A 178 32.64 14.89 -16.49
N LYS A 179 31.50 15.34 -17.05
CA LYS A 179 31.33 15.71 -18.47
C LYS A 179 31.69 14.59 -19.46
N LEU A 180 31.64 13.33 -19.01
CA LEU A 180 31.94 12.16 -19.82
C LEU A 180 30.99 12.08 -21.03
N ASN A 181 31.51 11.66 -22.19
CA ASN A 181 30.71 11.53 -23.41
C ASN A 181 29.95 10.21 -23.43
N ILE A 182 28.74 10.21 -22.86
CA ILE A 182 27.94 8.99 -22.69
C ILE A 182 26.86 8.81 -23.77
N ARG A 183 26.41 7.57 -23.94
CA ARG A 183 25.16 7.16 -24.60
C ARG A 183 24.53 6.02 -23.79
N ILE A 184 23.21 6.00 -23.69
CA ILE A 184 22.49 4.88 -23.07
C ILE A 184 21.57 4.26 -24.13
N LEU A 185 21.69 2.96 -24.35
CA LEU A 185 20.83 2.19 -25.25
C LEU A 185 19.99 1.20 -24.46
N ARG A 186 18.66 1.39 -24.51
CA ARG A 186 17.70 0.43 -23.96
C ARG A 186 17.38 -0.59 -25.04
N VAL A 187 17.93 -1.79 -24.93
CA VAL A 187 17.87 -2.86 -25.91
C VAL A 187 16.62 -3.72 -25.64
N GLY A 188 15.91 -4.09 -26.71
CA GLY A 188 14.89 -5.12 -26.63
C GLY A 188 15.49 -6.50 -26.35
N GLU A 189 14.65 -7.49 -26.11
CA GLU A 189 15.05 -8.89 -25.96
C GLU A 189 15.85 -9.33 -27.20
N VAL A 190 17.08 -9.77 -26.98
CA VAL A 190 17.99 -10.16 -28.07
C VAL A 190 17.67 -11.58 -28.49
N ILE A 191 17.38 -11.77 -29.78
CA ILE A 191 17.01 -13.06 -30.35
C ILE A 191 17.89 -13.41 -31.55
N GLY A 192 17.92 -14.69 -31.91
CA GLY A 192 18.66 -15.19 -33.06
C GLY A 192 19.65 -16.30 -32.70
N GLU A 193 20.45 -16.67 -33.69
CA GLU A 193 21.37 -17.80 -33.59
C GLU A 193 22.53 -17.52 -32.63
N GLY A 194 22.78 -18.45 -31.70
CA GLY A 194 23.87 -18.38 -30.74
C GLY A 194 23.52 -17.66 -29.44
N ILE A 195 22.28 -17.19 -29.26
CA ILE A 195 21.80 -16.65 -27.98
C ILE A 195 21.59 -17.82 -27.00
N ASP A 196 22.04 -17.66 -25.75
CA ASP A 196 21.84 -18.70 -24.73
C ASP A 196 20.40 -18.66 -24.22
N PHE A 197 19.80 -19.83 -24.02
CA PHE A 197 18.46 -19.93 -23.45
C PHE A 197 18.50 -19.86 -21.92
N ASN A 198 17.61 -19.05 -21.34
CA ASN A 198 17.33 -19.01 -19.92
C ASN A 198 15.94 -19.61 -19.65
N LYS A 199 15.85 -20.65 -18.81
CA LYS A 199 14.57 -21.32 -18.51
C LYS A 199 13.53 -20.40 -17.86
N ASN A 200 13.98 -19.35 -17.19
CA ASN A 200 13.11 -18.41 -16.48
C ASN A 200 12.60 -17.29 -17.40
N ASN A 201 13.16 -17.15 -18.61
CA ASN A 201 12.68 -16.22 -19.62
C ASN A 201 11.41 -16.74 -20.33
N THR A 202 10.42 -15.87 -20.52
CA THR A 202 9.13 -16.23 -21.12
C THR A 202 9.28 -16.70 -22.57
N LEU A 203 10.12 -16.04 -23.37
CA LEU A 203 10.39 -16.43 -24.76
C LEU A 203 10.96 -17.86 -24.83
N ASP A 204 12.00 -18.11 -24.05
CA ASP A 204 12.73 -19.37 -24.08
C ASP A 204 11.89 -20.54 -23.57
N ARG A 205 11.09 -20.30 -22.52
CA ARG A 205 10.11 -21.28 -22.02
C ARG A 205 9.12 -21.69 -23.10
N LEU A 206 8.49 -20.71 -23.78
CA LEU A 206 7.52 -20.99 -24.85
C LEU A 206 8.17 -21.71 -26.04
N ILE A 207 9.42 -21.36 -26.41
CA ILE A 207 10.17 -22.08 -27.45
C ILE A 207 10.42 -23.53 -27.03
N PHE A 208 10.83 -23.79 -25.79
CA PHE A 208 11.08 -25.16 -25.32
C PHE A 208 9.80 -25.98 -25.22
N GLU A 209 8.70 -25.41 -24.72
CA GLU A 209 7.38 -26.06 -24.69
C GLU A 209 6.94 -26.45 -26.11
N ALA A 210 7.08 -25.54 -27.07
CA ALA A 210 6.77 -25.80 -28.49
C ALA A 210 7.62 -26.94 -29.06
N VAL A 211 8.94 -26.89 -28.84
CA VAL A 211 9.91 -27.85 -29.37
C VAL A 211 9.68 -29.26 -28.83
N ARG A 212 9.22 -29.37 -27.57
CA ARG A 212 8.86 -30.64 -26.90
C ARG A 212 7.46 -31.15 -27.27
N GLY A 213 6.65 -30.34 -27.94
CA GLY A 213 5.25 -30.65 -28.24
C GLY A 213 4.34 -30.58 -27.01
N GLU A 214 4.71 -29.76 -26.03
CA GLU A 214 3.92 -29.46 -24.84
C GLU A 214 2.94 -28.31 -25.13
N ASN A 215 1.97 -28.11 -24.23
CA ASN A 215 1.06 -26.96 -24.32
C ASN A 215 1.84 -25.67 -24.00
N LEU A 216 1.58 -24.60 -24.75
CA LEU A 216 2.23 -23.30 -24.54
C LEU A 216 1.59 -22.59 -23.36
N GLN A 217 2.31 -22.49 -22.25
CA GLN A 217 1.79 -21.91 -21.01
C GLN A 217 2.07 -20.41 -20.93
N ILE A 218 1.03 -19.62 -21.12
CA ILE A 218 1.03 -18.18 -20.91
C ILE A 218 0.66 -17.91 -19.44
N LEU A 219 1.51 -17.20 -18.71
CA LEU A 219 1.20 -16.75 -17.35
C LEU A 219 0.42 -15.42 -17.44
N GLY A 220 -0.67 -15.31 -16.70
CA GLY A 220 -1.55 -14.13 -16.76
C GLY A 220 -2.44 -14.09 -18.01
N ASP A 221 -2.72 -12.89 -18.52
CA ASP A 221 -3.62 -12.67 -19.67
C ASP A 221 -2.91 -12.71 -21.04
N GLY A 222 -1.58 -12.75 -21.05
CA GLY A 222 -0.76 -12.73 -22.27
C GLY A 222 -0.68 -11.38 -22.99
N LEU A 223 -1.19 -10.29 -22.40
CA LEU A 223 -1.16 -8.94 -22.95
C LEU A 223 0.16 -8.19 -22.64
N GLU A 224 1.16 -8.90 -22.10
CA GLU A 224 2.49 -8.35 -21.89
C GLU A 224 3.20 -8.15 -23.22
N GLU A 225 3.34 -6.89 -23.62
CA GLU A 225 4.11 -6.50 -24.80
C GLU A 225 5.60 -6.62 -24.51
N GLU A 226 6.40 -7.09 -25.46
CA GLU A 226 7.85 -7.03 -25.40
C GLU A 226 8.45 -6.58 -26.73
N TYR A 227 9.64 -5.99 -26.65
CA TYR A 227 10.39 -5.54 -27.81
C TYR A 227 11.50 -6.53 -28.11
N TYR A 228 11.70 -6.85 -29.39
CA TYR A 228 12.72 -7.82 -29.82
C TYR A 228 13.70 -7.19 -30.80
N VAL A 229 14.94 -7.67 -30.80
CA VAL A 229 15.97 -7.30 -31.77
C VAL A 229 16.84 -8.49 -32.11
N HIS A 230 17.19 -8.65 -33.39
CA HIS A 230 18.14 -9.68 -33.78
C HIS A 230 19.56 -9.28 -33.37
N TYR A 231 20.37 -10.20 -32.84
CA TYR A 231 21.71 -9.87 -32.30
C TYR A 231 22.62 -9.11 -33.28
N LEU A 232 22.62 -9.46 -34.57
CA LEU A 232 23.38 -8.72 -35.62
C LEU A 232 22.90 -7.28 -35.80
N ASP A 233 21.57 -7.07 -35.81
CA ASP A 233 20.99 -5.73 -35.93
C ASP A 233 21.24 -4.91 -34.65
N GLY A 234 21.29 -5.60 -33.50
CA GLY A 234 21.67 -5.06 -32.20
C GLY A 234 23.12 -4.58 -32.17
N ALA A 235 24.08 -5.42 -32.56
CA ALA A 235 25.50 -5.06 -32.64
C ALA A 235 25.73 -3.87 -33.59
N TYR A 236 25.08 -3.88 -34.77
CA TYR A 236 25.12 -2.75 -35.69
C TYR A 236 24.50 -1.47 -35.09
N GLY A 237 23.41 -1.60 -34.35
CA GLY A 237 22.76 -0.49 -33.64
C GLY A 237 23.67 0.14 -32.59
N ILE A 238 24.36 -0.67 -31.79
CA ILE A 238 25.32 -0.21 -30.78
C ILE A 238 26.45 0.59 -31.43
N LEU A 239 27.06 0.07 -32.50
CA LEU A 239 28.08 0.79 -33.27
C LEU A 239 27.54 2.11 -33.82
N LYS A 240 26.35 2.07 -34.42
CA LYS A 240 25.74 3.26 -35.03
C LYS A 240 25.47 4.35 -34.00
N ALA A 241 24.97 4.01 -32.81
CA ALA A 241 24.77 4.97 -31.74
C ALA A 241 26.08 5.65 -31.30
N GLN A 242 27.15 4.85 -31.18
CA GLN A 242 28.46 5.31 -30.70
C GLN A 242 29.15 6.27 -31.70
N PHE A 243 29.06 5.96 -32.99
CA PHE A 243 29.81 6.66 -34.03
C PHE A 243 29.03 7.76 -34.75
N THR A 244 27.69 7.76 -34.68
CA THR A 244 26.89 8.82 -35.31
C THR A 244 27.05 10.15 -34.56
N PRO A 245 27.21 11.29 -35.26
CA PRO A 245 27.23 12.61 -34.64
C PRO A 245 25.93 12.94 -33.88
N ASN A 246 25.98 13.90 -32.95
CA ASN A 246 24.80 14.41 -32.21
C ASN A 246 24.06 13.34 -31.36
N THR A 247 24.79 12.32 -30.92
CA THR A 247 24.32 11.24 -30.03
C THR A 247 24.82 11.38 -28.59
N LYS A 248 25.73 12.35 -28.32
CA LYS A 248 26.28 12.61 -26.98
C LYS A 248 25.13 12.92 -26.00
N ASN A 249 25.16 12.27 -24.84
CA ASN A 249 24.23 12.44 -23.72
C ASN A 249 22.77 12.16 -24.11
N LYS A 250 22.55 11.24 -25.06
CA LYS A 250 21.22 10.80 -25.47
C LYS A 250 20.95 9.36 -25.06
N ILE A 251 19.68 9.09 -24.81
CA ILE A 251 19.12 7.78 -24.51
C ILE A 251 18.30 7.36 -25.73
N PHE A 252 18.50 6.15 -26.24
CA PHE A 252 17.73 5.59 -27.35
C PHE A 252 17.19 4.19 -27.01
N SER A 253 16.08 3.82 -27.62
CA SER A 253 15.63 2.42 -27.65
C SER A 253 16.22 1.71 -28.87
N LEU A 254 16.71 0.49 -28.69
CA LEU A 254 17.25 -0.38 -29.75
C LEU A 254 16.39 -1.63 -29.86
N SER A 255 15.38 -1.56 -30.72
CA SER A 255 14.44 -2.64 -30.98
C SER A 255 13.81 -2.51 -32.35
N ASN A 256 13.14 -3.57 -32.81
CA ASN A 256 12.14 -3.45 -33.85
C ASN A 256 11.02 -2.46 -33.42
N GLN A 257 10.34 -1.83 -34.39
CA GLN A 257 9.38 -0.74 -34.11
C GLN A 257 8.17 -1.19 -33.29
N GLU A 258 7.70 -2.40 -33.54
CA GLU A 258 6.47 -2.92 -32.97
C GLU A 258 6.79 -3.77 -31.74
N ALA A 259 6.06 -3.53 -30.65
CA ALA A 259 6.04 -4.41 -29.50
C ALA A 259 5.14 -5.62 -29.82
N ILE A 260 5.48 -6.79 -29.27
CA ILE A 260 4.77 -8.05 -29.53
C ILE A 260 4.28 -8.60 -28.19
N THR A 261 2.98 -8.88 -28.09
CA THR A 261 2.41 -9.46 -26.87
C THR A 261 2.85 -10.91 -26.69
N THR A 262 2.94 -11.39 -25.44
CA THR A 262 3.20 -12.80 -25.13
C THR A 262 2.22 -13.73 -25.84
N LEU A 263 0.95 -13.33 -25.98
CA LEU A 263 -0.05 -14.06 -26.74
C LEU A 263 0.27 -14.11 -28.25
N SER A 264 0.61 -12.97 -28.86
CA SER A 264 1.03 -12.93 -30.27
C SER A 264 2.30 -13.74 -30.52
N LEU A 265 3.24 -13.72 -29.57
CA LEU A 265 4.44 -14.55 -29.60
C LEU A 265 4.08 -16.04 -29.58
N ALA A 266 3.21 -16.48 -28.66
CA ALA A 266 2.79 -17.89 -28.57
C ALA A 266 2.13 -18.38 -29.87
N TYR A 267 1.25 -17.57 -30.48
CA TYR A 267 0.68 -17.89 -31.79
C TYR A 267 1.73 -17.97 -32.90
N LYS A 268 2.72 -17.08 -32.89
CA LYS A 268 3.83 -17.12 -33.88
C LYS A 268 4.74 -18.32 -33.69
N ILE A 269 5.02 -18.72 -32.46
CA ILE A 269 5.75 -19.95 -32.17
C ILE A 269 4.94 -21.17 -32.65
N GLN A 270 3.63 -21.21 -32.39
CA GLN A 270 2.75 -22.29 -32.84
C GLN A 270 2.65 -22.37 -34.38
N GLU A 271 2.69 -21.22 -35.08
CA GLU A 271 2.75 -21.15 -36.54
C GLU A 271 4.07 -21.72 -37.10
N LEU A 272 5.19 -21.41 -36.43
CA LEU A 272 6.53 -21.82 -36.85
C LEU A 272 6.90 -23.24 -36.40
N GLU A 273 6.32 -23.77 -35.34
CA GLU A 273 6.52 -25.13 -34.85
C GLU A 273 5.19 -25.89 -34.74
N PRO A 274 4.81 -26.65 -35.79
CA PRO A 274 3.52 -27.34 -35.85
C PRO A 274 3.32 -28.44 -34.79
N ARG A 275 4.36 -28.87 -34.07
CA ARG A 275 4.22 -29.83 -32.96
C ARG A 275 3.77 -29.20 -31.65
N ALA A 276 3.83 -27.87 -31.53
CA ALA A 276 3.42 -27.17 -30.33
C ALA A 276 1.96 -27.51 -29.95
N GLY A 277 1.71 -27.73 -28.67
CA GLY A 277 0.38 -28.02 -28.13
C GLY A 277 -0.55 -26.80 -28.15
N GLU A 278 -1.66 -26.91 -27.43
CA GLU A 278 -2.61 -25.81 -27.30
C GLU A 278 -2.03 -24.69 -26.40
N ILE A 279 -2.44 -23.45 -26.65
CA ILE A 279 -2.11 -22.32 -25.77
C ILE A 279 -3.00 -22.42 -24.52
N ARG A 280 -2.39 -22.41 -23.33
CA ARG A 280 -3.07 -22.47 -22.03
C ARG A 280 -2.66 -21.30 -21.15
N PHE A 281 -3.65 -20.70 -20.49
CA PHE A 281 -3.41 -19.64 -19.52
C PHE A 281 -3.22 -20.25 -18.13
N GLY A 282 -2.13 -19.87 -17.45
CA GLY A 282 -1.80 -20.25 -16.09
C GLY A 282 -1.88 -19.06 -15.14
N LYS A 283 -2.10 -19.35 -13.84
CA LYS A 283 -2.06 -18.32 -12.80
C LYS A 283 -0.68 -17.68 -12.76
N ASP A 284 -0.65 -16.36 -12.77
CA ASP A 284 0.58 -15.62 -12.56
C ASP A 284 0.92 -15.61 -11.07
N LYS A 285 2.11 -16.10 -10.71
CA LYS A 285 2.63 -15.98 -9.34
C LYS A 285 3.32 -14.64 -9.11
N ARG A 286 3.53 -13.85 -10.17
CA ARG A 286 4.11 -12.50 -10.10
C ARG A 286 3.07 -11.57 -9.47
N SER A 287 3.04 -11.50 -8.14
CA SER A 287 2.39 -10.42 -7.39
C SER A 287 3.15 -9.09 -7.50
N LYS A 288 4.33 -9.08 -8.12
CA LYS A 288 5.19 -7.90 -8.29
C LYS A 288 5.16 -7.41 -9.73
N GLY A 289 4.39 -6.34 -9.98
CA GLY A 289 4.37 -5.63 -11.25
C GLY A 289 3.14 -4.75 -11.46
N ILE A 290 2.99 -3.68 -10.68
CA ILE A 290 1.94 -2.66 -10.86
C ILE A 290 2.34 -1.63 -11.95
N LEU A 291 1.32 -1.23 -12.75
CA LEU A 291 1.15 -0.09 -13.67
C LEU A 291 2.27 0.29 -14.67
N ARG A 292 1.88 0.23 -15.97
CA ARG A 292 2.68 0.59 -17.15
C ARG A 292 2.48 2.06 -17.54
N LEU A 293 3.39 2.93 -17.13
CA LEU A 293 3.63 4.23 -17.77
C LEU A 293 5.07 4.32 -18.30
N TYR A 294 5.52 3.30 -19.03
CA TYR A 294 6.77 3.42 -19.78
C TYR A 294 6.51 4.14 -21.11
N LYS A 295 7.01 5.37 -21.24
CA LYS A 295 7.14 6.04 -22.54
C LYS A 295 8.49 5.63 -23.15
N PRO A 296 8.52 4.86 -24.26
CA PRO A 296 9.78 4.43 -24.85
C PRO A 296 10.68 5.60 -25.24
N ALA A 297 11.98 5.48 -24.94
CA ALA A 297 12.98 6.42 -25.45
C ALA A 297 12.95 6.43 -27.00
N PRO A 298 13.31 7.53 -27.66
CA PRO A 298 13.35 7.60 -29.12
C PRO A 298 14.09 6.42 -29.71
N ASN A 299 13.45 5.68 -30.62
CA ASN A 299 14.08 4.52 -31.23
C ASN A 299 15.28 4.97 -32.09
N LEU A 300 16.32 4.14 -32.16
CA LEU A 300 17.53 4.38 -32.96
C LEU A 300 17.25 4.61 -34.46
N ILE A 301 16.05 4.27 -34.94
CA ILE A 301 15.56 4.65 -36.29
C ILE A 301 15.63 6.16 -36.53
N THR A 302 15.50 6.98 -35.49
CA THR A 302 15.63 8.45 -35.57
C THR A 302 17.00 8.92 -36.06
N ILE A 303 18.05 8.10 -35.90
CA ILE A 303 19.40 8.34 -36.44
C ILE A 303 19.70 7.49 -37.69
N GLY A 304 18.65 6.96 -38.33
CA GLY A 304 18.71 6.18 -39.57
C GLY A 304 19.11 4.72 -39.39
N TRP A 305 19.08 4.16 -38.18
CA TRP A 305 19.19 2.71 -38.00
C TRP A 305 17.93 2.01 -38.53
N LYS A 306 18.04 0.80 -39.08
CA LYS A 306 16.90 0.01 -39.55
C LYS A 306 17.24 -1.47 -39.41
N ALA A 307 16.39 -2.23 -38.75
CA ALA A 307 16.52 -3.68 -38.65
C ALA A 307 16.45 -4.32 -40.03
N LYS A 308 17.39 -5.22 -40.32
CA LYS A 308 17.44 -5.97 -41.60
C LYS A 308 16.85 -7.36 -41.45
N VAL A 309 16.94 -7.96 -40.26
CA VAL A 309 16.41 -9.29 -39.97
C VAL A 309 15.01 -9.13 -39.38
N GLY A 310 14.00 -9.62 -40.11
CA GLY A 310 12.62 -9.62 -39.63
C GLY A 310 12.43 -10.53 -38.41
N PHE A 311 11.47 -10.19 -37.55
CA PHE A 311 11.17 -10.92 -36.32
C PHE A 311 10.92 -12.43 -36.55
N GLU A 312 10.13 -12.80 -37.56
CA GLU A 312 9.82 -14.21 -37.85
C GLU A 312 11.07 -15.03 -38.19
N ARG A 313 12.02 -14.44 -38.92
CA ARG A 313 13.29 -15.11 -39.27
C ARG A 313 14.16 -15.31 -38.04
N ALA A 314 14.26 -14.29 -37.18
CA ALA A 314 15.01 -14.35 -35.94
C ALA A 314 14.43 -15.37 -34.95
N LEU A 315 13.10 -15.43 -34.83
CA LEU A 315 12.38 -16.42 -34.04
C LEU A 315 12.60 -17.84 -34.58
N SER A 316 12.55 -18.02 -35.91
CA SER A 316 12.83 -19.33 -36.55
C SER A 316 14.24 -19.84 -36.23
N GLN A 317 15.26 -18.97 -36.24
CA GLN A 317 16.63 -19.35 -35.88
C GLN A 317 16.71 -19.79 -34.41
N SER A 318 15.99 -19.11 -33.51
CA SER A 318 15.95 -19.46 -32.09
C SER A 318 15.27 -20.83 -31.88
N ILE A 319 14.17 -21.12 -32.58
CA ILE A 319 13.52 -22.44 -32.56
C ILE A 319 14.46 -23.54 -33.10
N GLU A 320 15.18 -23.28 -34.20
CA GLU A 320 16.16 -24.23 -34.77
C GLU A 320 17.28 -24.53 -33.76
N GLN A 321 17.78 -23.52 -33.05
CA GLN A 321 18.79 -23.70 -32.01
C GLN A 321 18.27 -24.53 -30.83
N ALA A 322 17.02 -24.34 -30.39
CA ALA A 322 16.43 -25.13 -29.30
C ALA A 322 16.37 -26.65 -29.61
N TYR A 323 16.28 -27.05 -30.89
CA TYR A 323 16.42 -28.47 -31.28
C TYR A 323 17.81 -29.04 -30.98
N SER A 324 18.86 -28.24 -31.13
CA SER A 324 20.22 -28.66 -30.77
C SER A 324 20.39 -28.84 -29.26
N TYR A 325 19.77 -27.98 -28.43
CA TYR A 325 19.82 -28.10 -26.97
C TYR A 325 19.03 -29.30 -26.43
N SER A 326 17.86 -29.58 -27.00
CA SER A 326 17.01 -30.72 -26.58
C SER A 326 17.59 -32.09 -26.96
N SER A 327 18.37 -32.18 -28.03
CA SER A 327 19.01 -33.43 -28.48
C SER A 327 20.28 -33.80 -27.71
N ILE A 328 20.86 -32.87 -26.94
CA ILE A 328 22.08 -33.10 -26.14
C ILE A 328 21.76 -33.67 -24.74
N ASN A 329 20.51 -33.55 -24.25
CA ASN A 329 20.13 -33.94 -22.88
C ASN A 329 19.25 -35.20 -22.75
N SER A 330 19.04 -35.99 -23.82
CA SER A 330 18.20 -37.19 -23.76
C SER A 330 19.02 -38.48 -23.67
N ASN A 331 19.36 -38.92 -22.45
CA ASN A 331 19.67 -40.32 -22.15
C ASN A 331 18.47 -41.11 -21.58
N ASP A 332 17.31 -40.47 -21.46
CA ASP A 332 16.06 -41.17 -21.20
C ASP A 332 14.97 -40.56 -22.08
N ILE A 333 14.56 -41.32 -23.10
CA ILE A 333 13.17 -41.47 -23.59
C ILE A 333 13.20 -42.70 -24.50
N GLY A 334 12.95 -43.85 -23.89
CA GLY A 334 12.58 -45.06 -24.60
C GLY A 334 11.15 -44.94 -25.13
N LYS A 335 11.00 -45.26 -26.42
CA LYS A 335 9.75 -45.64 -27.12
C LYS A 335 8.72 -44.53 -27.38
N ASN A 336 8.97 -43.76 -28.44
CA ASN A 336 8.03 -43.69 -29.58
C ASN A 336 8.74 -43.13 -30.82
N LYS A 337 9.31 -44.02 -31.63
CA LYS A 337 9.81 -43.69 -32.97
C LYS A 337 8.61 -43.49 -33.91
N LYS A 338 8.24 -42.23 -34.14
CA LYS A 338 7.79 -41.80 -35.48
C LYS A 338 8.86 -40.87 -36.02
N LYS A 339 9.39 -41.22 -37.19
CA LYS A 339 10.41 -40.47 -37.94
C LYS A 339 10.00 -39.00 -38.03
N ALA A 340 10.76 -38.11 -37.37
CA ALA A 340 10.78 -36.71 -37.74
C ALA A 340 11.50 -36.62 -39.08
N ASP A 341 10.75 -36.26 -40.13
CA ASP A 341 11.31 -36.04 -41.46
C ASP A 341 12.38 -34.96 -41.40
N SER A 342 13.54 -35.25 -41.99
CA SER A 342 14.61 -34.31 -42.33
C SER A 342 14.20 -33.24 -43.35
N SER A 343 12.89 -33.02 -43.52
CA SER A 343 12.28 -32.11 -44.48
C SER A 343 12.06 -30.71 -43.92
N PHE A 344 12.11 -30.50 -42.61
CA PHE A 344 11.73 -29.20 -42.02
C PHE A 344 12.82 -28.14 -42.13
N SER A 345 14.06 -28.44 -41.70
CA SER A 345 15.19 -27.49 -41.81
C SER A 345 15.58 -27.19 -43.27
N SER A 346 15.38 -28.16 -44.17
CA SER A 346 15.64 -27.99 -45.61
C SER A 346 14.52 -27.21 -46.33
N LYS A 347 13.26 -27.29 -45.88
CA LYS A 347 12.15 -26.47 -46.42
C LYS A 347 12.21 -25.02 -45.95
N LEU A 348 12.63 -24.75 -44.71
CA LEU A 348 12.80 -23.39 -44.19
C LEU A 348 13.94 -22.64 -44.88
N LYS A 349 15.09 -23.28 -45.11
CA LYS A 349 16.20 -22.68 -45.88
C LYS A 349 15.82 -22.31 -47.33
N ASN A 350 14.93 -23.08 -47.96
CA ASN A 350 14.46 -22.81 -49.32
C ASN A 350 13.33 -21.77 -49.39
N PHE A 351 12.60 -21.52 -48.30
CA PHE A 351 11.50 -20.55 -48.28
C PHE A 351 11.99 -19.09 -48.20
N PHE A 352 13.16 -18.85 -47.58
CA PHE A 352 13.69 -17.50 -47.33
C PHE A 352 14.76 -17.00 -48.32
N PHE A 353 15.11 -17.79 -49.35
CA PHE A 353 16.05 -17.38 -50.40
C PHE A 353 15.39 -16.73 -51.65
N VAL A 354 14.07 -16.51 -51.65
CA VAL A 354 13.31 -15.99 -52.82
C VAL A 354 12.99 -14.48 -52.73
N ALA A 355 13.75 -13.70 -51.97
CA ALA A 355 13.60 -12.25 -51.96
C ALA A 355 14.92 -11.55 -52.30
N LYS A 356 15.31 -11.61 -53.58
CA LYS A 356 16.21 -10.63 -54.17
C LYS A 356 15.77 -10.32 -55.60
N ASN A 357 15.18 -9.13 -55.74
CA ASN A 357 15.30 -8.18 -56.85
C ASN A 357 13.96 -7.54 -57.19
N ALA A 358 13.71 -6.38 -56.58
CA ALA A 358 12.85 -5.36 -57.17
C ALA A 358 13.23 -3.99 -56.60
N SER A 359 14.12 -3.29 -57.30
CA SER A 359 13.89 -1.90 -57.74
C SER A 359 15.15 -1.40 -58.45
N ASP A 360 15.03 -1.01 -59.71
CA ASP A 360 15.00 0.41 -60.06
C ASP A 360 14.68 0.56 -61.55
N LYS A 361 13.74 1.48 -61.81
CA LYS A 361 13.50 2.08 -63.12
C LYS A 361 14.58 3.13 -63.32
N ASP A 362 15.10 3.23 -64.54
CA ASP A 362 15.21 4.51 -65.22
C ASP A 362 15.38 4.30 -66.74
N SER A 363 15.07 5.38 -67.44
CA SER A 363 14.69 5.54 -68.83
C SER A 363 15.83 5.52 -69.84
N GLU A 364 15.41 5.50 -71.11
CA GLU A 364 15.98 6.22 -72.28
C GLU A 364 16.74 5.45 -73.40
N ILE A 365 16.27 5.75 -74.63
CA ILE A 365 16.97 5.83 -75.94
C ILE A 365 17.02 4.59 -76.85
N GLU A 366 16.11 4.65 -77.84
CA GLU A 366 16.26 4.56 -79.31
C GLU A 366 17.12 3.50 -80.05
N GLU A 367 16.48 3.07 -81.16
CA GLU A 367 16.99 2.73 -82.50
C GLU A 367 17.34 1.28 -82.91
N GLU A 368 16.51 0.82 -83.87
CA GLU A 368 16.83 0.11 -85.13
C GLU A 368 17.57 -1.24 -85.10
N ASN A 369 16.92 -2.33 -85.56
CA ASN A 369 16.77 -2.62 -87.00
C ASN A 369 16.03 -3.95 -87.29
N TYR A 370 15.39 -3.97 -88.48
CA TYR A 370 14.70 -5.02 -89.27
C TYR A 370 14.96 -6.51 -88.96
N GLY A 371 14.06 -7.46 -89.22
CA GLY A 371 12.81 -7.46 -89.99
C GLY A 371 12.39 -8.90 -90.36
N ALA A 372 11.29 -8.99 -91.11
CA ALA A 372 10.78 -10.17 -91.83
C ALA A 372 9.91 -11.22 -91.09
N LEU A 373 8.94 -10.75 -90.28
CA LEU A 373 7.64 -11.45 -90.16
C LEU A 373 6.44 -10.50 -90.38
N SER A 374 6.64 -9.49 -91.22
CA SER A 374 5.58 -8.97 -92.08
C SER A 374 5.16 -10.08 -93.05
N ARG A 375 3.98 -10.67 -92.85
CA ARG A 375 3.11 -11.18 -93.94
C ARG A 375 1.86 -11.93 -93.45
N LEU A 376 1.79 -12.37 -92.20
CA LEU A 376 0.79 -13.38 -91.82
C LEU A 376 -0.42 -12.95 -90.98
N ILE A 377 -0.49 -11.71 -90.47
CA ILE A 377 -1.66 -11.30 -89.64
C ILE A 377 -2.34 -10.01 -90.14
N ALA A 378 -1.77 -9.37 -91.16
CA ALA A 378 -2.42 -8.27 -91.90
C ALA A 378 -3.46 -8.77 -92.93
N GLU A 379 -3.58 -10.09 -93.14
CA GLU A 379 -4.49 -10.70 -94.12
C GLU A 379 -5.90 -11.03 -93.58
N ARG A 380 -6.16 -10.90 -92.27
CA ARG A 380 -7.45 -11.32 -91.68
C ARG A 380 -8.43 -10.19 -91.37
N LYS A 381 -8.05 -8.92 -91.60
CA LYS A 381 -8.86 -7.77 -91.17
C LYS A 381 -9.37 -6.86 -92.29
N LYS A 382 -9.28 -7.28 -93.56
CA LYS A 382 -9.65 -6.42 -94.70
C LYS A 382 -10.59 -7.04 -95.74
N HIS A 383 -11.29 -8.13 -95.43
CA HIS A 383 -12.20 -8.79 -96.36
C HIS A 383 -13.57 -9.21 -95.80
N GLU A 384 -14.17 -8.43 -94.89
CA GLU A 384 -15.62 -8.54 -94.59
C GLU A 384 -16.31 -7.18 -94.45
N MET A 385 -15.98 -6.25 -95.35
CA MET A 385 -16.89 -5.15 -95.70
C MET A 385 -17.12 -5.19 -97.21
N GLY A 386 -18.29 -5.68 -97.60
CA GLY A 386 -18.81 -5.53 -98.96
C GLY A 386 -19.17 -6.82 -99.69
N ARG A 387 -20.19 -7.55 -99.21
CA ARG A 387 -21.09 -8.30 -100.11
C ARG A 387 -22.54 -8.16 -99.62
N THR A 388 -23.28 -7.32 -100.35
CA THR A 388 -24.61 -7.61 -100.92
C THR A 388 -25.48 -8.58 -100.11
N GLY A 389 -26.61 -8.19 -99.55
CA GLY A 389 -27.70 -7.54 -100.27
C GLY A 389 -28.86 -8.53 -100.35
N SER A 390 -29.93 -8.23 -99.62
CA SER A 390 -31.29 -8.62 -100.00
C SER A 390 -32.22 -7.49 -99.58
N ILE A 391 -32.48 -6.66 -100.59
CA ILE A 391 -33.65 -5.80 -100.68
C ILE A 391 -34.90 -6.72 -100.74
N VAL A 392 -36.02 -6.15 -100.31
CA VAL A 392 -37.41 -6.63 -100.41
C VAL A 392 -37.86 -7.56 -99.27
N ILE A 393 -38.67 -6.99 -98.38
CA ILE A 393 -40.06 -7.38 -98.05
C ILE A 393 -40.37 -6.99 -96.59
N ALA A 394 -41.42 -6.18 -96.45
CA ALA A 394 -42.24 -6.00 -95.25
C ALA A 394 -41.75 -5.03 -94.15
N ASN A 395 -41.64 -3.75 -94.50
CA ASN A 395 -41.71 -2.67 -93.50
C ASN A 395 -42.95 -1.77 -93.66
N ASP A 396 -44.11 -2.35 -94.02
CA ASP A 396 -45.35 -1.57 -94.13
C ASP A 396 -46.63 -2.24 -93.59
N LYS A 397 -46.51 -3.37 -92.89
CA LYS A 397 -47.61 -3.93 -92.10
C LYS A 397 -47.04 -4.57 -90.85
N LEU A 398 -46.97 -3.79 -89.77
CA LEU A 398 -47.22 -4.24 -88.38
C LEU A 398 -47.05 -3.10 -87.34
N ARG A 399 -47.40 -1.86 -87.70
CA ARG A 399 -47.91 -0.91 -86.69
C ARG A 399 -49.44 -1.03 -86.62
N SER A 400 -49.93 -2.08 -85.97
CA SER A 400 -51.24 -2.08 -85.29
C SER A 400 -51.47 -3.40 -84.54
N LYS A 401 -51.14 -3.43 -83.24
CA LYS A 401 -51.86 -4.10 -82.13
C LYS A 401 -50.92 -4.42 -80.97
N VAL A 402 -50.84 -3.46 -80.04
CA VAL A 402 -51.00 -3.62 -78.59
C VAL A 402 -50.50 -4.93 -77.96
N LYS A 403 -49.53 -4.81 -77.04
CA LYS A 403 -49.74 -5.21 -75.62
C LYS A 403 -48.79 -4.46 -74.70
N LYS A 404 -49.38 -3.67 -73.78
CA LYS A 404 -48.71 -3.14 -72.59
C LYS A 404 -48.09 -4.33 -71.84
N THR A 405 -46.77 -4.39 -71.77
CA THR A 405 -46.10 -5.26 -70.80
C THR A 405 -46.25 -4.62 -69.42
N ARG A 406 -46.65 -5.48 -68.47
CA ARG A 406 -46.97 -5.15 -67.08
C ARG A 406 -45.81 -4.39 -66.41
N PRO A 407 -46.07 -3.54 -65.40
CA PRO A 407 -44.99 -3.00 -64.58
C PRO A 407 -44.19 -4.18 -64.03
N GLU A 408 -42.89 -4.21 -64.32
CA GLU A 408 -41.99 -5.11 -63.62
C GLU A 408 -42.15 -4.83 -62.13
N SER A 409 -42.41 -5.89 -61.35
CA SER A 409 -42.43 -5.83 -59.89
C SER A 409 -41.21 -5.06 -59.39
N PHE A 410 -41.37 -4.25 -58.34
CA PHE A 410 -40.29 -3.53 -57.68
C PHE A 410 -39.04 -4.42 -57.50
N PHE A 411 -39.26 -5.69 -57.17
CA PHE A 411 -38.22 -6.72 -57.03
C PHE A 411 -37.43 -7.02 -58.31
N LYS A 412 -38.03 -6.98 -59.51
CA LYS A 412 -37.32 -7.16 -60.80
C LYS A 412 -36.49 -5.93 -61.20
N LYS A 413 -36.95 -4.72 -60.84
CA LYS A 413 -36.16 -3.49 -61.01
C LYS A 413 -34.98 -3.44 -60.04
N ALA A 414 -35.20 -3.83 -58.78
CA ALA A 414 -34.14 -3.96 -57.78
C ALA A 414 -33.11 -5.01 -58.21
N ASP A 415 -33.54 -6.21 -58.63
CA ASP A 415 -32.62 -7.25 -59.13
C ASP A 415 -31.76 -6.77 -60.30
N ARG A 416 -32.33 -6.02 -61.24
CA ARG A 416 -31.58 -5.49 -62.40
C ARG A 416 -30.60 -4.38 -62.01
N ILE A 417 -30.94 -3.53 -61.04
CA ILE A 417 -30.06 -2.49 -60.51
C ILE A 417 -28.91 -3.13 -59.73
N ILE A 418 -29.22 -4.11 -58.87
CA ILE A 418 -28.24 -4.83 -58.06
C ILE A 418 -27.32 -5.68 -58.97
N TYR A 419 -27.85 -6.37 -59.98
CA TYR A 419 -27.05 -7.13 -60.94
C TYR A 419 -26.10 -6.24 -61.76
N ASN A 420 -26.53 -5.04 -62.14
CA ASN A 420 -25.69 -4.08 -62.86
C ASN A 420 -24.64 -3.38 -61.96
N PHE A 421 -24.96 -3.15 -60.69
CA PHE A 421 -24.04 -2.57 -59.71
C PHE A 421 -22.96 -3.59 -59.31
N PHE A 422 -23.34 -4.83 -58.98
CA PHE A 422 -22.41 -5.91 -58.64
C PHE A 422 -21.69 -6.50 -59.86
N GLY A 423 -22.28 -6.43 -61.06
CA GLY A 423 -21.61 -6.83 -62.32
C GLY A 423 -20.36 -6.02 -62.64
N LYS A 424 -20.24 -4.79 -62.10
CA LYS A 424 -19.04 -3.96 -62.21
C LYS A 424 -17.99 -4.22 -61.11
N ILE A 425 -18.41 -4.74 -59.95
CA ILE A 425 -17.56 -5.00 -58.77
C ILE A 425 -17.01 -6.45 -58.79
N LYS A 426 -17.62 -7.33 -59.58
CA LYS A 426 -17.27 -8.75 -59.71
C LYS A 426 -15.84 -9.10 -60.15
N PRO A 427 -15.08 -8.28 -60.92
CA PRO A 427 -13.73 -8.65 -61.34
C PRO A 427 -12.67 -8.60 -60.23
N ASP A 428 -12.83 -7.73 -59.22
CA ASP A 428 -11.73 -7.39 -58.29
C ASP A 428 -11.84 -8.04 -56.91
N LEU A 429 -12.99 -8.64 -56.56
CA LEU A 429 -13.22 -9.30 -55.25
C LEU A 429 -13.60 -10.78 -55.46
N GLY A 430 -12.58 -11.63 -55.58
CA GLY A 430 -12.71 -13.05 -55.92
C GLY A 430 -13.65 -13.88 -55.04
N PHE A 431 -13.85 -13.48 -53.77
CA PHE A 431 -14.75 -14.18 -52.83
C PHE A 431 -16.25 -13.90 -53.05
N LEU A 432 -16.62 -12.75 -53.64
CA LEU A 432 -18.01 -12.36 -53.91
C LEU A 432 -18.58 -13.05 -55.17
N SER A 433 -17.72 -13.64 -55.99
CA SER A 433 -18.09 -14.25 -57.27
C SER A 433 -19.04 -15.46 -57.16
N LYS A 434 -19.08 -16.11 -55.98
CA LYS A 434 -19.87 -17.32 -55.68
C LYS A 434 -21.14 -17.08 -54.85
N LEU A 435 -21.39 -15.85 -54.39
CA LEU A 435 -22.52 -15.51 -53.52
C LEU A 435 -23.73 -14.99 -54.33
N SER A 436 -24.94 -15.43 -54.00
CA SER A 436 -26.16 -14.87 -54.58
C SER A 436 -26.45 -13.46 -54.03
N VAL A 437 -27.18 -12.64 -54.78
CA VAL A 437 -27.56 -11.28 -54.36
C VAL A 437 -28.28 -11.27 -53.01
N TRP A 438 -29.15 -12.25 -52.78
CA TRP A 438 -29.87 -12.42 -51.52
C TRP A 438 -28.95 -12.81 -50.36
N GLN A 439 -27.97 -13.67 -50.62
CA GLN A 439 -26.95 -14.01 -49.63
C GLN A 439 -26.11 -12.78 -49.26
N PHE A 440 -25.73 -11.95 -50.23
CA PHE A 440 -24.99 -10.72 -49.96
C PHE A 440 -25.79 -9.73 -49.09
N ILE A 441 -27.07 -9.48 -49.41
CA ILE A 441 -27.93 -8.60 -48.61
C ILE A 441 -28.13 -9.16 -47.19
N PHE A 442 -28.30 -10.47 -47.06
CA PHE A 442 -28.42 -11.14 -45.77
C PHE A 442 -27.13 -11.03 -44.93
N TYR A 443 -25.96 -11.25 -45.53
CA TYR A 443 -24.67 -11.06 -44.85
C TYR A 443 -24.41 -9.60 -44.50
N LEU A 444 -24.80 -8.65 -45.35
CA LEU A 444 -24.72 -7.23 -45.04
C LEU A 444 -25.64 -6.87 -43.87
N PHE A 445 -26.87 -7.39 -43.84
CA PHE A 445 -27.79 -7.20 -42.73
C PHE A 445 -27.23 -7.77 -41.43
N ILE A 446 -26.71 -9.01 -41.44
CA ILE A 446 -26.05 -9.61 -40.28
C ILE A 446 -24.82 -8.81 -39.87
N PHE A 447 -24.01 -8.33 -40.80
CA PHE A 447 -22.83 -7.51 -40.50
C PHE A 447 -23.22 -6.17 -39.87
N THR A 448 -24.27 -5.50 -40.38
CA THR A 448 -24.79 -4.27 -39.78
C THR A 448 -25.41 -4.52 -38.41
N LEU A 449 -26.17 -5.61 -38.25
CA LEU A 449 -26.77 -6.00 -36.98
C LEU A 449 -25.68 -6.37 -35.95
N GLY A 450 -24.63 -7.07 -36.39
CA GLY A 450 -23.46 -7.42 -35.59
C GLY A 450 -22.63 -6.19 -35.22
N GLY A 451 -22.48 -5.23 -36.13
CA GLY A 451 -21.84 -3.94 -35.84
C GLY A 451 -22.64 -3.12 -34.83
N LEU A 452 -23.96 -3.03 -34.99
CA LEU A 452 -24.83 -2.38 -34.01
C LEU A 452 -24.78 -3.11 -32.65
N PHE A 453 -24.87 -4.43 -32.63
CA PHE A 453 -24.74 -5.22 -31.40
C PHE A 453 -23.36 -5.01 -30.74
N TYR A 454 -22.29 -4.96 -31.54
CA TYR A 454 -20.96 -4.71 -31.03
C TYR A 454 -20.86 -3.32 -30.37
N PHE A 455 -21.28 -2.25 -31.06
CA PHE A 455 -21.14 -0.89 -30.54
C PHE A 455 -22.14 -0.53 -29.41
N PHE A 456 -23.36 -1.07 -29.44
CA PHE A 456 -24.40 -0.73 -28.46
C PHE A 456 -24.50 -1.71 -27.28
N VAL A 457 -23.98 -2.93 -27.40
CA VAL A 457 -24.07 -3.95 -26.33
C VAL A 457 -22.69 -4.42 -25.92
N PHE A 458 -21.89 -4.93 -26.85
CA PHE A 458 -20.63 -5.59 -26.49
C PHE A 458 -19.54 -4.61 -26.01
N ALA A 459 -19.30 -3.51 -26.72
CA ALA A 459 -18.28 -2.52 -26.39
C ALA A 459 -18.56 -1.80 -25.06
N PRO A 460 -19.79 -1.34 -24.76
CA PRO A 460 -20.06 -0.73 -23.47
C PRO A 460 -20.03 -1.74 -22.31
N VAL A 461 -20.43 -3.01 -22.52
CA VAL A 461 -20.27 -4.07 -21.50
C VAL A 461 -18.80 -4.34 -21.20
N LEU A 462 -17.93 -4.37 -22.23
CA LEU A 462 -16.48 -4.48 -22.03
C LEU A 462 -15.91 -3.25 -21.30
N SER A 463 -16.35 -2.04 -21.67
CA SER A 463 -15.92 -0.81 -20.99
C SER A 463 -16.34 -0.82 -19.52
N LEU A 464 -17.58 -1.23 -19.23
CA LEU A 464 -18.12 -1.34 -17.88
C LEU A 464 -17.30 -2.34 -17.05
N GLY A 465 -17.02 -3.53 -17.59
CA GLY A 465 -16.20 -4.53 -16.90
C GLY A 465 -14.78 -4.03 -16.63
N LYS A 466 -14.19 -3.30 -17.58
CA LYS A 466 -12.85 -2.67 -17.44
C LYS A 466 -12.86 -1.59 -16.36
N ASP A 467 -13.84 -0.69 -16.37
CA ASP A 467 -13.96 0.42 -15.43
C ASP A 467 -14.25 -0.09 -13.99
N ILE A 468 -15.13 -1.08 -13.81
CA ILE A 468 -15.37 -1.71 -12.50
C ILE A 468 -14.11 -2.42 -11.99
N TYR A 469 -13.40 -3.14 -12.86
CA TYR A 469 -12.18 -3.84 -12.48
C TYR A 469 -11.08 -2.88 -12.01
N PHE A 470 -10.79 -1.83 -12.80
CA PHE A 470 -9.77 -0.85 -12.41
C PHE A 470 -10.22 0.02 -11.24
N GLY A 471 -11.51 0.36 -11.13
CA GLY A 471 -12.06 1.05 -9.96
C GLY A 471 -11.81 0.29 -8.66
N ASN A 472 -12.16 -1.00 -8.62
CA ASN A 472 -11.90 -1.85 -7.45
C ASN A 472 -10.40 -2.04 -7.18
N LYS A 473 -9.60 -2.22 -8.24
CA LYS A 473 -8.14 -2.33 -8.10
C LYS A 473 -7.55 -1.06 -7.48
N ASN A 474 -7.92 0.11 -7.98
CA ASN A 474 -7.42 1.39 -7.48
C ASN A 474 -7.90 1.66 -6.04
N LEU A 475 -9.08 1.20 -5.64
CA LEU A 475 -9.50 1.20 -4.23
C LEU A 475 -8.63 0.29 -3.37
N SER A 476 -8.32 -0.92 -3.82
CA SER A 476 -7.40 -1.82 -3.12
C SER A 476 -5.99 -1.22 -3.00
N ASP A 477 -5.49 -0.61 -4.08
CA ASP A 477 -4.18 0.07 -4.09
C ASP A 477 -4.19 1.30 -3.15
N THR A 478 -5.35 1.96 -2.98
CA THR A 478 -5.54 3.04 -2.00
C THR A 478 -5.37 2.54 -0.58
N GLN A 479 -6.08 1.46 -0.23
CA GLN A 479 -5.99 0.86 1.09
C GLN A 479 -4.55 0.44 1.41
N GLN A 480 -3.89 -0.25 0.48
CA GLN A 480 -2.50 -0.65 0.65
C GLN A 480 -1.57 0.55 0.84
N SER A 481 -1.73 1.61 0.03
CA SER A 481 -0.90 2.82 0.15
C SER A 481 -1.14 3.56 1.47
N PHE A 482 -2.37 3.53 1.98
CA PHE A 482 -2.73 4.08 3.28
C PHE A 482 -2.08 3.28 4.42
N GLU A 483 -2.11 1.95 4.36
CA GLU A 483 -1.42 1.05 5.29
C GLU A 483 0.12 1.24 5.25
N GLU A 484 0.68 1.47 4.06
CA GLU A 484 2.09 1.82 3.86
C GLU A 484 2.44 3.27 4.28
N LYS A 485 1.49 3.99 4.90
CA LYS A 485 1.61 5.38 5.37
C LYS A 485 1.93 6.39 4.25
N ASN A 486 1.68 6.05 2.99
CA ASN A 486 1.90 6.92 1.84
C ASN A 486 0.59 7.59 1.41
N ILE A 487 0.20 8.63 2.16
CA ILE A 487 -1.08 9.34 1.97
C ILE A 487 -1.18 9.95 0.57
N GLY A 488 -0.08 10.47 0.01
CA GLY A 488 -0.06 11.03 -1.35
C GLY A 488 -0.39 10.00 -2.44
N LEU A 489 0.18 8.80 -2.37
CA LEU A 489 -0.15 7.70 -3.30
C LEU A 489 -1.55 7.13 -3.07
N ALA A 490 -1.99 7.08 -1.80
CA ALA A 490 -3.34 6.67 -1.45
C ALA A 490 -4.37 7.62 -2.08
N GLN A 491 -4.16 8.93 -1.94
CA GLN A 491 -4.99 9.98 -2.53
C GLN A 491 -5.04 9.85 -4.07
N GLU A 492 -3.89 9.66 -4.73
CA GLU A 492 -3.85 9.52 -6.20
C GLU A 492 -4.62 8.28 -6.68
N SER A 493 -4.50 7.17 -5.95
CA SER A 493 -5.20 5.91 -6.26
C SER A 493 -6.71 6.03 -6.02
N ALA A 494 -7.12 6.69 -4.94
CA ALA A 494 -8.54 6.96 -4.63
C ALA A 494 -9.18 7.82 -5.73
N SER A 495 -8.45 8.84 -6.19
CA SER A 495 -8.88 9.71 -7.28
C SER A 495 -9.05 8.95 -8.60
N LYS A 496 -8.14 8.02 -8.92
CA LYS A 496 -8.27 7.14 -10.09
C LYS A 496 -9.49 6.22 -9.97
N ALA A 497 -9.72 5.62 -8.80
CA ALA A 497 -10.89 4.80 -8.54
C ALA A 497 -12.19 5.58 -8.75
N ALA A 498 -12.28 6.81 -8.20
CA ALA A 498 -13.43 7.69 -8.38
C ALA A 498 -13.73 7.97 -9.86
N ASN A 499 -12.68 8.19 -10.66
CA ASN A 499 -12.82 8.44 -12.10
C ASN A 499 -13.28 7.19 -12.87
N ASP A 500 -12.76 6.01 -12.53
CA ASP A 500 -13.17 4.74 -13.16
C ASP A 500 -14.63 4.42 -12.83
N PHE A 501 -15.06 4.54 -11.57
CA PHE A 501 -16.47 4.34 -11.20
C PHE A 501 -17.41 5.37 -11.82
N ARG A 502 -16.99 6.63 -11.95
CA ARG A 502 -17.75 7.66 -12.67
C ARG A 502 -17.90 7.34 -14.16
N SER A 503 -16.90 6.68 -14.77
CA SER A 503 -16.99 6.17 -16.14
C SER A 503 -17.94 4.97 -16.25
N ALA A 504 -17.89 4.05 -15.28
CA ALA A 504 -18.83 2.94 -15.16
C ALA A 504 -20.27 3.43 -14.99
N GLU A 505 -20.51 4.43 -14.13
CA GLU A 505 -21.83 5.05 -13.88
C GLU A 505 -22.44 5.53 -15.21
N LYS A 506 -21.73 6.39 -15.94
CA LYS A 506 -22.17 6.89 -17.26
C LYS A 506 -22.45 5.77 -18.26
N THR A 507 -21.69 4.68 -18.19
CA THR A 507 -21.88 3.53 -19.07
C THR A 507 -23.18 2.81 -18.71
N VAL A 508 -23.47 2.61 -17.42
CA VAL A 508 -24.72 1.98 -16.95
C VAL A 508 -25.93 2.86 -17.25
N GLU A 509 -25.86 4.17 -17.04
CA GLU A 509 -26.97 5.09 -17.36
C GLU A 509 -27.47 4.95 -18.80
N ASN A 510 -26.56 4.71 -19.75
CA ASN A 510 -26.91 4.50 -21.16
C ASN A 510 -27.69 3.19 -21.43
N PHE A 511 -27.69 2.24 -20.49
CA PHE A 511 -28.39 0.96 -20.59
C PHE A 511 -29.81 0.97 -19.99
N GLY A 512 -30.24 2.04 -19.29
CA GLY A 512 -31.54 2.07 -18.61
C GLY A 512 -32.71 1.67 -19.52
N THR A 513 -32.77 2.24 -20.72
CA THR A 513 -33.82 1.94 -21.72
C THR A 513 -33.87 0.46 -22.13
N PHE A 514 -32.71 -0.21 -22.15
CA PHE A 514 -32.63 -1.64 -22.48
C PHE A 514 -33.16 -2.52 -21.35
N PHE A 515 -32.82 -2.19 -20.10
CA PHE A 515 -33.31 -2.92 -18.92
C PHE A 515 -34.82 -2.76 -18.71
N ASP A 516 -35.35 -1.57 -19.01
CA ASP A 516 -36.79 -1.31 -19.02
C ASP A 516 -37.50 -2.15 -20.10
N LEU A 517 -36.90 -2.27 -21.29
CA LEU A 517 -37.43 -3.09 -22.40
C LEU A 517 -37.53 -4.58 -22.08
N ILE A 518 -36.62 -5.12 -21.26
CA ILE A 518 -36.60 -6.54 -20.85
C ILE A 518 -37.30 -6.79 -19.50
N GLY A 519 -37.92 -5.76 -18.89
CA GLY A 519 -38.64 -5.87 -17.63
C GLY A 519 -37.74 -6.13 -16.41
N GLN A 520 -36.50 -5.64 -16.42
CA GLN A 520 -35.51 -5.81 -15.35
C GLN A 520 -35.10 -4.44 -14.74
N GLY A 521 -36.02 -3.46 -14.72
CA GLY A 521 -35.77 -2.10 -14.25
C GLY A 521 -35.25 -2.02 -12.81
N ASP A 522 -35.78 -2.84 -11.90
CA ASP A 522 -35.34 -2.86 -10.50
C ASP A 522 -33.86 -3.28 -10.36
N LYS A 523 -33.41 -4.28 -11.14
CA LYS A 523 -32.00 -4.72 -11.15
C LYS A 523 -31.07 -3.67 -11.74
N TYR A 524 -31.55 -2.92 -12.73
CA TYR A 524 -30.82 -1.78 -13.28
C TYR A 524 -30.62 -0.69 -12.22
N GLN A 525 -31.68 -0.34 -11.50
CA GLN A 525 -31.60 0.66 -10.42
C GLN A 525 -30.62 0.23 -9.32
N SER A 526 -30.70 -1.02 -8.83
CA SER A 526 -29.76 -1.51 -7.82
C SER A 526 -28.31 -1.53 -8.32
N SER A 527 -28.09 -1.89 -9.59
CA SER A 527 -26.73 -1.89 -10.19
C SER A 527 -26.17 -0.47 -10.36
N LEU A 528 -27.01 0.48 -10.77
CA LEU A 528 -26.65 1.89 -10.90
C LEU A 528 -26.31 2.49 -9.54
N ILE A 529 -27.13 2.21 -8.51
CA ILE A 529 -26.88 2.66 -7.14
C ILE A 529 -25.55 2.11 -6.63
N ALA A 530 -25.25 0.81 -6.83
CA ALA A 530 -23.99 0.22 -6.38
C ALA A 530 -22.75 0.90 -6.99
N ILE A 531 -22.76 1.18 -8.30
CA ILE A 531 -21.64 1.84 -8.98
C ILE A 531 -21.53 3.31 -8.55
N LYS A 532 -22.66 3.99 -8.41
CA LYS A 532 -22.71 5.39 -7.95
C LYS A 532 -22.20 5.53 -6.51
N THR A 533 -22.55 4.59 -5.63
CA THR A 533 -22.02 4.47 -4.27
C THR A 533 -20.50 4.29 -4.32
N ALA A 534 -19.99 3.33 -5.08
CA ALA A 534 -18.55 3.09 -5.18
C ALA A 534 -17.79 4.34 -5.68
N GLY A 535 -18.32 5.06 -6.66
CA GLY A 535 -17.73 6.31 -7.14
C GLY A 535 -17.80 7.45 -6.13
N SER A 536 -18.92 7.60 -5.42
CA SER A 536 -19.09 8.63 -4.38
C SER A 536 -18.18 8.38 -3.18
N TYR A 537 -18.08 7.12 -2.75
CA TYR A 537 -17.16 6.68 -1.70
C TYR A 537 -15.71 6.95 -2.10
N SER A 538 -15.28 6.50 -3.29
CA SER A 538 -13.90 6.71 -3.76
C SER A 538 -13.53 8.20 -3.88
N GLN A 539 -14.48 9.04 -4.30
CA GLN A 539 -14.27 10.48 -4.34
C GLN A 539 -14.16 11.06 -2.93
N GLY A 540 -15.07 10.69 -2.02
CA GLY A 540 -15.01 11.14 -0.63
C GLY A 540 -13.71 10.73 0.05
N LEU A 541 -13.22 9.52 -0.21
CA LEU A 541 -11.93 9.03 0.28
C LEU A 541 -10.77 9.85 -0.29
N SER A 542 -10.76 10.14 -1.59
CA SER A 542 -9.75 11.01 -2.21
C SER A 542 -9.74 12.41 -1.59
N ASP A 543 -10.92 13.01 -1.41
CA ASP A 543 -11.08 14.36 -0.86
C ASP A 543 -10.59 14.39 0.60
N SER A 544 -10.94 13.36 1.38
CA SER A 544 -10.50 13.21 2.78
C SER A 544 -8.97 13.02 2.89
N LEU A 545 -8.39 12.13 2.07
CA LEU A 545 -6.95 11.87 2.06
C LEU A 545 -6.14 13.11 1.65
N ASN A 546 -6.65 13.92 0.71
CA ASN A 546 -6.04 15.21 0.36
C ASN A 546 -6.09 16.19 1.54
N SER A 547 -7.20 16.21 2.26
CA SER A 547 -7.44 17.17 3.35
C SER A 547 -6.61 16.87 4.61
N ILE A 548 -6.26 15.60 4.86
CA ILE A 548 -5.39 15.22 6.00
C ILE A 548 -3.89 15.34 5.67
N LEU A 549 -3.51 15.54 4.40
CA LEU A 549 -2.11 15.59 3.99
C LEU A 549 -1.28 16.65 4.75
N PRO A 550 -1.79 17.87 5.00
CA PRO A 550 -1.07 18.87 5.80
C PRO A 550 -0.80 18.45 7.25
N ILE A 551 -1.64 17.59 7.85
CA ILE A 551 -1.42 17.02 9.18
C ILE A 551 -0.20 16.10 9.13
N TYR A 552 -0.13 15.22 8.13
CA TYR A 552 1.00 14.32 7.94
C TYR A 552 2.29 15.08 7.66
N GLU A 553 2.25 16.10 6.80
CA GLU A 553 3.41 16.93 6.49
C GLU A 553 3.92 17.70 7.70
N TYR A 554 3.05 18.14 8.61
CA TYR A 554 3.46 18.76 9.89
C TYR A 554 4.34 17.80 10.70
N PHE A 555 3.88 16.55 10.90
CA PHE A 555 4.61 15.56 11.68
C PHE A 555 5.90 15.10 10.98
N GLU A 556 5.86 14.85 9.67
CA GLU A 556 7.04 14.44 8.89
C GLU A 556 8.15 15.52 8.95
N ASN A 557 7.76 16.80 9.00
CA ASN A 557 8.69 17.93 9.07
C ASN A 557 8.95 18.43 10.48
N PHE A 558 8.43 17.79 11.53
CA PHE A 558 8.66 18.18 12.91
C PHE A 558 10.13 17.93 13.31
N GLN A 559 10.84 19.02 13.64
CA GLN A 559 12.29 19.04 13.87
C GLN A 559 12.70 19.49 15.28
N ASP A 560 11.74 19.83 16.14
CA ASP A 560 12.06 20.24 17.51
C ASP A 560 12.53 19.01 18.31
N ASP A 561 13.64 19.17 19.01
CA ASP A 561 14.27 18.08 19.76
C ASP A 561 14.21 18.35 21.25
N VAL A 562 14.10 17.26 22.01
CA VAL A 562 14.11 17.27 23.48
C VAL A 562 15.38 16.59 23.93
N PHE A 563 16.00 17.11 24.98
CA PHE A 563 17.21 16.55 25.57
C PHE A 563 17.02 16.29 27.05
N TYR A 564 17.23 15.03 27.44
CA TYR A 564 17.42 14.63 28.81
C TYR A 564 18.75 15.17 29.35
N ARG A 565 18.69 15.89 30.47
CA ARG A 565 19.82 16.55 31.12
C ARG A 565 19.88 16.08 32.58
N PRO A 566 20.61 14.99 32.87
CA PRO A 566 20.78 14.58 34.26
C PRO A 566 21.62 15.62 35.02
N ASN A 567 21.23 15.92 36.26
CA ASN A 567 21.90 16.88 37.16
C ASN A 567 21.82 18.37 36.76
N SER A 568 20.78 18.78 36.04
CA SER A 568 20.42 20.20 35.88
C SER A 568 19.16 20.54 36.67
N ASP A 569 18.87 21.84 36.81
CA ASP A 569 17.67 22.35 37.46
C ASP A 569 16.37 21.82 36.84
N SER A 570 16.42 21.35 35.59
CA SER A 570 15.35 20.57 34.97
C SER A 570 15.90 19.35 34.24
N LEU A 571 15.18 18.23 34.28
CA LEU A 571 15.58 16.98 33.62
C LEU A 571 15.40 17.02 32.10
N LEU A 572 14.54 17.91 31.59
CA LEU A 572 14.32 18.09 30.16
C LEU A 572 14.57 19.53 29.73
N THR A 573 15.03 19.66 28.49
CA THR A 573 15.21 20.94 27.79
C THR A 573 14.80 20.77 26.33
N ALA A 574 14.15 21.78 25.74
CA ALA A 574 13.77 21.78 24.33
C ALA A 574 14.75 22.63 23.52
N GLU A 575 14.96 22.25 22.27
CA GLU A 575 15.60 23.07 21.25
C GLU A 575 14.62 23.27 20.08
N SER A 576 13.95 24.43 20.08
CA SER A 576 13.05 24.85 19.00
C SER A 576 13.85 25.27 17.77
N ARG A 577 13.52 24.72 16.60
CA ARG A 577 14.26 24.98 15.35
C ARG A 577 13.42 25.55 14.21
N SER A 578 12.09 25.56 14.34
CA SER A 578 11.19 25.85 13.21
C SER A 578 9.91 26.59 13.61
N ASP A 579 9.22 27.12 12.60
CA ASP A 579 7.87 27.68 12.68
C ASP A 579 6.97 26.84 11.75
N TYR A 580 5.85 26.33 12.29
CA TYR A 580 4.96 25.40 11.60
C TYR A 580 3.62 26.02 11.19
N THR A 581 3.50 27.35 11.31
CA THR A 581 2.27 28.12 11.00
C THR A 581 1.63 27.73 9.67
N GLN A 582 2.43 27.54 8.61
CA GLN A 582 1.94 27.21 7.26
C GLN A 582 1.09 25.93 7.23
N TYR A 583 1.40 24.94 8.08
CA TYR A 583 0.66 23.68 8.12
C TYR A 583 -0.71 23.89 8.76
N PHE A 584 -0.81 24.70 9.82
CA PHE A 584 -2.08 25.00 10.44
C PHE A 584 -3.00 25.86 9.56
N GLU A 585 -2.43 26.81 8.80
CA GLU A 585 -3.19 27.53 7.78
C GLU A 585 -3.76 26.56 6.73
N ALA A 586 -2.96 25.61 6.25
CA ALA A 586 -3.42 24.59 5.31
C ALA A 586 -4.48 23.66 5.91
N ILE A 587 -4.29 23.20 7.14
CA ILE A 587 -5.28 22.36 7.84
C ILE A 587 -6.62 23.09 7.95
N GLN A 588 -6.62 24.33 8.42
CA GLN A 588 -7.85 25.12 8.57
C GLN A 588 -8.58 25.36 7.25
N LEU A 589 -7.85 25.52 6.14
CA LEU A 589 -8.45 25.68 4.81
C LEU A 589 -9.17 24.41 4.34
N GLU A 590 -8.67 23.23 4.70
CA GLU A 590 -9.17 21.93 4.23
C GLU A 590 -10.17 21.27 5.19
N GLN A 591 -10.43 21.82 6.39
CA GLN A 591 -11.38 21.26 7.38
C GLN A 591 -12.77 20.98 6.79
N GLY A 592 -13.27 21.90 5.96
CA GLY A 592 -14.58 21.73 5.31
C GLY A 592 -14.62 20.58 4.30
N GLU A 593 -13.56 20.44 3.49
CA GLU A 593 -13.45 19.37 2.49
C GLU A 593 -13.25 17.99 3.15
N LEU A 594 -12.54 17.93 4.28
CA LEU A 594 -12.42 16.70 5.07
C LEU A 594 -13.80 16.22 5.55
N SER A 595 -14.56 17.11 6.18
CA SER A 595 -15.90 16.80 6.68
C SER A 595 -16.85 16.42 5.54
N ASP A 596 -16.82 17.15 4.42
CA ASP A 596 -17.62 16.83 3.23
C ASP A 596 -17.24 15.48 2.62
N GLY A 597 -15.95 15.14 2.61
CA GLY A 597 -15.41 13.86 2.18
C GLY A 597 -15.93 12.70 3.03
N ILE A 598 -15.81 12.81 4.36
CA ILE A 598 -16.32 11.84 5.34
C ILE A 598 -17.83 11.66 5.20
N ASN A 599 -18.59 12.75 5.19
CA ASN A 599 -20.05 12.71 5.02
C ASN A 599 -20.47 12.06 3.70
N ARG A 600 -19.72 12.28 2.61
CA ARG A 600 -19.96 11.65 1.31
C ARG A 600 -19.73 10.14 1.37
N MET A 601 -18.68 9.69 2.04
CA MET A 601 -18.42 8.26 2.24
C MET A 601 -19.51 7.60 3.09
N SER A 602 -19.84 8.20 4.25
CA SER A 602 -20.89 7.70 5.15
C SER A 602 -22.25 7.61 4.45
N SER A 603 -22.64 8.65 3.69
CA SER A 603 -23.87 8.65 2.88
C SER A 603 -23.86 7.57 1.80
N ALA A 604 -22.70 7.29 1.21
CA ALA A 604 -22.56 6.25 0.20
C ALA A 604 -22.75 4.85 0.80
N ILE A 605 -22.22 4.60 2.01
CA ILE A 605 -22.42 3.36 2.76
C ILE A 605 -23.89 3.19 3.19
N ASP A 606 -24.53 4.22 3.72
CA ASP A 606 -25.96 4.17 4.08
C ASP A 606 -26.85 3.83 2.87
N LEU A 607 -26.53 4.38 1.70
CA LEU A 607 -27.27 4.12 0.47
C LEU A 607 -27.15 2.66 0.01
N ILE A 608 -25.96 2.04 0.07
CA ILE A 608 -25.79 0.63 -0.33
C ILE A 608 -26.40 -0.33 0.68
N ASN A 609 -26.36 -0.01 1.99
CA ASN A 609 -27.02 -0.79 3.03
C ASN A 609 -28.55 -0.87 2.84
N LYS A 610 -29.17 0.16 2.25
CA LYS A 610 -30.60 0.20 1.92
C LYS A 610 -30.95 -0.43 0.57
N THR A 611 -29.94 -0.86 -0.20
CA THR A 611 -30.13 -1.39 -1.56
C THR A 611 -30.21 -2.91 -1.54
N ASP A 612 -31.18 -3.49 -2.25
CA ASP A 612 -31.25 -4.95 -2.41
C ASP A 612 -30.11 -5.43 -3.32
N ILE A 613 -29.10 -6.05 -2.71
CA ILE A 613 -27.94 -6.66 -3.36
C ILE A 613 -28.10 -8.18 -3.58
N SER A 614 -29.21 -8.79 -3.16
CA SER A 614 -29.44 -10.24 -3.24
C SER A 614 -29.52 -10.78 -4.67
N PHE A 615 -29.73 -9.90 -5.65
CA PHE A 615 -29.77 -10.27 -7.07
C PHE A 615 -28.37 -10.52 -7.66
N PHE A 616 -27.30 -10.01 -7.03
CA PHE A 616 -25.94 -10.29 -7.45
C PHE A 616 -25.57 -11.75 -7.13
N PRO A 617 -24.67 -12.38 -7.90
CA PRO A 617 -24.09 -13.66 -7.54
C PRO A 617 -23.54 -13.63 -6.10
N SER A 618 -23.66 -14.72 -5.36
CA SER A 618 -23.28 -14.77 -3.94
C SER A 618 -21.82 -14.37 -3.70
N GLN A 619 -20.91 -14.63 -4.64
CA GLN A 619 -19.52 -14.16 -4.55
C GLN A 619 -19.40 -12.63 -4.53
N ILE A 620 -20.26 -11.93 -5.28
CA ILE A 620 -20.23 -10.46 -5.39
C ILE A 620 -20.94 -9.83 -4.18
N SER A 621 -22.06 -10.40 -3.74
CA SER A 621 -22.75 -9.90 -2.54
C SER A 621 -21.87 -9.98 -1.29
N THR A 622 -21.16 -11.10 -1.09
CA THR A 622 -20.22 -11.25 0.04
C THR A 622 -19.06 -10.27 -0.06
N GLN A 623 -18.53 -10.03 -1.27
CA GLN A 623 -17.49 -9.02 -1.46
C GLN A 623 -17.99 -7.61 -1.11
N ILE A 624 -19.20 -7.25 -1.53
CA ILE A 624 -19.80 -5.95 -1.21
C ILE A 624 -19.97 -5.81 0.32
N GLU A 625 -20.44 -6.85 1.01
CA GLU A 625 -20.57 -6.85 2.48
C GLU A 625 -19.21 -6.69 3.18
N GLU A 626 -18.16 -7.40 2.75
CA GLU A 626 -16.80 -7.24 3.27
C GLU A 626 -16.25 -5.82 3.03
N TYR A 627 -16.49 -5.25 1.84
CA TYR A 627 -16.10 -3.87 1.53
C TYR A 627 -16.83 -2.85 2.40
N ILE A 628 -18.11 -3.04 2.70
CA ILE A 628 -18.87 -2.14 3.58
C ILE A 628 -18.26 -2.12 4.98
N ILE A 629 -17.97 -3.29 5.56
CA ILE A 629 -17.36 -3.39 6.90
C ILE A 629 -15.98 -2.72 6.91
N GLY A 630 -15.12 -3.03 5.93
CA GLY A 630 -13.80 -2.40 5.84
C GLY A 630 -13.86 -0.89 5.64
N SER A 631 -14.85 -0.40 4.88
CA SER A 631 -15.03 1.02 4.61
C SER A 631 -15.46 1.80 5.85
N GLN A 632 -16.21 1.18 6.78
CA GLN A 632 -16.59 1.82 8.04
C GLN A 632 -15.38 2.08 8.93
N LEU A 633 -14.46 1.10 9.04
CA LEU A 633 -13.23 1.27 9.81
C LEU A 633 -12.37 2.45 9.31
N VAL A 634 -12.32 2.64 7.99
CA VAL A 634 -11.61 3.78 7.37
C VAL A 634 -12.30 5.10 7.68
N ILE A 635 -13.63 5.15 7.67
CA ILE A 635 -14.39 6.35 8.05
C ILE A 635 -14.11 6.70 9.51
N ASP A 636 -14.20 5.73 10.42
CA ASP A 636 -13.97 5.93 11.85
C ASP A 636 -12.56 6.50 12.09
N GLU A 637 -11.54 6.00 11.38
CA GLU A 637 -10.18 6.54 11.47
C GLU A 637 -10.04 7.96 10.91
N LEU A 638 -10.72 8.26 9.80
CA LEU A 638 -10.73 9.61 9.23
C LEU A 638 -11.49 10.61 10.12
N GLU A 639 -12.55 10.19 10.82
CA GLU A 639 -13.24 11.00 11.83
C GLU A 639 -12.34 11.30 13.05
N ARG A 640 -11.50 10.33 13.47
CA ARG A 640 -10.45 10.58 14.48
C ARG A 640 -9.44 11.62 13.99
N LEU A 641 -8.96 11.49 12.75
CA LEU A 641 -8.03 12.44 12.15
C LEU A 641 -8.65 13.82 11.88
N GLU A 642 -9.94 13.88 11.56
CA GLU A 642 -10.71 15.13 11.47
C GLU A 642 -10.74 15.84 12.82
N THR A 643 -11.03 15.09 13.89
CA THR A 643 -10.97 15.62 15.26
C THR A 643 -9.58 16.16 15.58
N LEU A 644 -8.52 15.39 15.27
CA LEU A 644 -7.14 15.85 15.45
C LEU A 644 -6.88 17.13 14.65
N GLY A 645 -7.18 17.17 13.36
CA GLY A 645 -6.97 18.34 12.49
C GLY A 645 -7.75 19.59 12.94
N ASN A 646 -8.95 19.40 13.49
CA ASN A 646 -9.79 20.49 13.96
C ASN A 646 -9.21 21.19 15.20
N TYR A 647 -8.62 20.42 16.12
CA TYR A 647 -8.17 20.93 17.42
C TYR A 647 -6.65 21.01 17.56
N MET A 648 -5.88 20.37 16.68
CA MET A 648 -4.42 20.42 16.71
C MET A 648 -3.87 21.86 16.64
N PRO A 649 -4.37 22.80 15.81
CA PRO A 649 -3.92 24.19 15.84
C PRO A 649 -4.14 24.86 17.21
N GLU A 650 -5.27 24.58 17.87
CA GLU A 650 -5.57 25.12 19.21
C GLU A 650 -4.61 24.54 20.25
N ILE A 651 -4.43 23.22 20.26
CA ILE A 651 -3.57 22.50 21.22
C ILE A 651 -2.11 22.91 21.03
N LEU A 652 -1.64 23.04 19.80
CA LEU A 652 -0.24 23.35 19.50
C LEU A 652 0.05 24.86 19.42
N GLY A 653 -0.85 25.67 19.98
CA GLY A 653 -0.62 27.09 20.23
C GLY A 653 -0.54 27.95 18.98
N TYR A 654 -1.39 27.69 17.98
CA TYR A 654 -1.50 28.55 16.79
C TYR A 654 -2.12 29.91 17.16
N GLY A 655 -1.35 30.98 17.01
CA GLY A 655 -1.77 32.36 17.29
C GLY A 655 -1.71 32.79 18.76
N GLU A 656 -1.83 31.85 19.71
CA GLU A 656 -1.60 32.07 21.15
C GLU A 656 -0.80 30.89 21.71
N SER A 657 0.32 31.14 22.39
CA SER A 657 1.10 30.07 23.02
C SER A 657 0.26 29.32 24.07
N LYS A 658 0.37 27.99 24.07
CA LYS A 658 -0.33 27.10 25.00
C LYS A 658 0.67 26.35 25.85
N THR A 659 0.40 26.29 27.16
CA THR A 659 1.23 25.54 28.11
C THR A 659 0.39 24.49 28.83
N PHE A 660 0.83 23.24 28.78
CA PHE A 660 0.19 22.13 29.46
C PHE A 660 1.04 21.64 30.63
N LEU A 661 0.38 21.36 31.73
CA LEU A 661 0.95 20.61 32.85
C LEU A 661 0.72 19.13 32.60
N LEU A 662 1.80 18.37 32.54
CA LEU A 662 1.79 16.91 32.47
C LEU A 662 2.15 16.35 33.84
N LEU A 663 1.28 15.57 34.47
CA LEU A 663 1.53 14.92 35.77
C LEU A 663 1.70 13.43 35.58
N LEU A 664 2.78 12.87 36.12
CA LEU A 664 2.99 11.43 36.20
C LEU A 664 2.55 10.91 37.57
N HIS A 665 1.64 9.95 37.57
CA HIS A 665 1.16 9.24 38.74
C HIS A 665 1.84 7.86 38.84
N ASP A 666 2.33 7.53 40.03
CA ASP A 666 2.80 6.19 40.38
C ASP A 666 1.61 5.35 40.85
N ASN A 667 0.92 4.71 39.91
CA ASN A 667 -0.28 3.90 40.18
C ASN A 667 0.00 2.56 40.88
N SER A 668 1.26 2.14 40.99
CA SER A 668 1.62 1.08 41.95
C SER A 668 1.42 1.54 43.40
N ARG A 669 1.41 2.85 43.62
CA ARG A 669 1.02 3.52 44.87
C ARG A 669 -0.36 4.14 44.71
N TYR A 670 -1.37 3.28 44.66
CA TYR A 670 -2.73 3.64 44.32
C TYR A 670 -3.42 4.57 45.33
N ASN A 671 -4.17 5.55 44.83
CA ASN A 671 -5.06 6.44 45.57
C ASN A 671 -6.27 6.81 44.69
N PRO A 672 -7.29 7.53 45.19
CA PRO A 672 -8.45 7.90 44.39
C PRO A 672 -8.11 8.78 43.18
N ALA A 673 -7.05 9.57 43.20
CA ALA A 673 -6.60 10.32 42.02
C ALA A 673 -5.89 9.45 40.95
N GLY A 674 -5.82 8.13 41.13
CA GLY A 674 -5.22 7.19 40.17
C GLY A 674 -3.75 6.86 40.42
N GLY A 675 -3.19 7.30 41.54
CA GLY A 675 -1.80 7.05 41.94
C GLY A 675 -1.13 8.27 42.58
N VAL A 676 -0.04 8.04 43.30
CA VAL A 676 0.74 9.14 43.92
C VAL A 676 1.43 9.97 42.83
N VAL A 677 1.16 11.27 42.78
CA VAL A 677 1.86 12.22 41.91
C VAL A 677 3.35 12.14 42.19
N ASN A 678 4.14 11.78 41.18
CA ASN A 678 5.56 11.51 41.30
C ASN A 678 6.41 12.62 40.66
N SER A 679 6.05 12.99 39.44
CA SER A 679 6.79 13.91 38.59
C SER A 679 5.83 14.81 37.83
N TYR A 680 6.33 15.95 37.36
CA TYR A 680 5.60 16.81 36.45
C TYR A 680 6.48 17.24 35.27
N ALA A 681 5.84 17.62 34.18
CA ALA A 681 6.45 18.39 33.11
C ALA A 681 5.57 19.57 32.71
N LEU A 682 6.16 20.72 32.40
CA LEU A 682 5.47 21.81 31.71
C LEU A 682 5.90 21.81 30.25
N ILE A 683 4.94 21.71 29.35
CA ILE A 683 5.14 21.62 27.91
C ILE A 683 4.45 22.81 27.26
N SER A 684 5.22 23.68 26.61
CA SER A 684 4.69 24.87 25.94
C SER A 684 4.88 24.79 24.43
N PHE A 685 3.79 25.01 23.69
CA PHE A 685 3.79 25.13 22.25
C PHE A 685 3.48 26.57 21.81
N GLU A 686 4.10 26.99 20.71
CA GLU A 686 3.81 28.26 20.04
C GLU A 686 3.95 28.05 18.53
N ASN A 687 2.86 28.27 17.80
CA ASN A 687 2.75 28.05 16.36
C ASN A 687 3.29 26.67 15.92
N GLY A 688 2.97 25.64 16.71
CA GLY A 688 3.33 24.25 16.42
C GLY A 688 4.71 23.87 16.91
N SER A 689 5.52 24.83 17.33
CA SER A 689 6.86 24.56 17.81
C SER A 689 6.89 24.38 19.32
N LEU A 690 7.60 23.36 19.77
CA LEU A 690 7.88 23.12 21.19
C LEU A 690 8.88 24.18 21.70
N LYS A 691 8.41 25.09 22.54
CA LYS A 691 9.21 26.21 23.07
C LYS A 691 9.89 25.88 24.39
N ILE A 692 9.14 25.28 25.31
CA ILE A 692 9.60 24.97 26.65
C ILE A 692 9.17 23.56 26.97
N ILE A 693 10.13 22.78 27.45
CA ILE A 693 9.85 21.58 28.22
C ILE A 693 10.74 21.64 29.45
N GLN A 694 10.12 21.58 30.62
CA GLN A 694 10.80 21.39 31.89
C GLN A 694 10.13 20.22 32.58
N SER A 695 10.91 19.33 33.20
CA SER A 695 10.37 18.21 33.96
C SER A 695 11.21 17.95 35.20
N ASN A 696 10.57 17.73 36.32
CA ASN A 696 11.20 17.59 37.63
C ASN A 696 10.38 16.65 38.52
N SER A 697 10.98 16.24 39.64
CA SER A 697 10.25 15.52 40.67
C SER A 697 9.27 16.46 41.35
N ILE A 698 8.13 15.93 41.79
CA ILE A 698 7.20 16.69 42.66
C ILE A 698 7.87 17.13 43.97
N SER A 699 8.89 16.40 44.41
CA SER A 699 9.62 16.68 45.66
C SER A 699 10.47 17.96 45.59
N ASP A 700 10.75 18.45 44.38
CA ASP A 700 11.52 19.68 44.15
C ASP A 700 10.64 20.95 44.31
N LEU A 701 9.31 20.79 44.42
CA LEU A 701 8.34 21.86 44.54
C LEU A 701 7.76 21.98 45.95
N THR A 702 7.50 23.22 46.36
CA THR A 702 6.66 23.51 47.52
C THR A 702 5.28 23.94 47.05
N LEU A 703 4.30 23.06 47.18
CA LEU A 703 2.90 23.33 46.83
C LEU A 703 2.13 23.83 48.07
N SER A 704 1.24 24.80 47.87
CA SER A 704 0.42 25.41 48.92
C SER A 704 -1.05 25.41 48.51
N PHE A 705 -1.88 24.80 49.36
CA PHE A 705 -3.30 24.52 49.11
C PHE A 705 -4.23 25.41 49.95
N ASP A 706 -3.84 26.67 50.18
CA ASP A 706 -4.46 27.55 51.18
C ASP A 706 -5.97 27.83 51.01
N LYS A 707 -6.57 27.49 49.86
CA LYS A 707 -8.00 27.65 49.55
C LYS A 707 -8.44 26.60 48.54
N ILE A 708 -9.11 25.55 49.00
CA ILE A 708 -9.76 24.54 48.16
C ILE A 708 -11.25 24.82 48.12
N ASP A 709 -11.90 24.67 46.96
CA ASP A 709 -13.35 24.83 46.86
C ASP A 709 -14.09 23.86 47.79
N LYS A 710 -15.22 24.32 48.34
CA LYS A 710 -16.02 23.51 49.27
C LYS A 710 -16.45 22.17 48.68
N LYS A 711 -16.77 22.10 47.37
CA LYS A 711 -17.15 20.84 46.72
C LYS A 711 -15.98 19.88 46.62
N SER A 712 -14.79 20.39 46.35
CA SER A 712 -13.55 19.61 46.31
C SER A 712 -13.22 19.06 47.70
N LEU A 713 -13.44 19.85 48.76
CA LEU A 713 -13.33 19.39 50.15
C LEU A 713 -14.39 18.33 50.50
N GLU A 714 -15.63 18.49 50.02
CA GLU A 714 -16.68 17.47 50.15
C GLU A 714 -16.27 16.15 49.47
N GLN A 715 -15.62 16.19 48.29
CA GLN A 715 -15.08 15.00 47.62
C GLN A 715 -13.95 14.32 48.41
N ILE A 716 -13.03 15.09 49.00
CA ILE A 716 -11.99 14.56 49.88
C ILE A 716 -12.63 13.84 51.07
N ASN A 717 -13.58 14.50 51.74
CA ASN A 717 -14.25 13.95 52.92
C ASN A 717 -15.18 12.77 52.61
N LEU A 718 -15.71 12.69 51.39
CA LEU A 718 -16.51 11.56 50.93
C LEU A 718 -15.71 10.25 50.98
N VAL A 719 -14.43 10.29 50.62
CA VAL A 719 -13.55 9.11 50.59
C VAL A 719 -12.55 9.04 51.73
N ALA A 720 -12.38 10.09 52.52
CA ALA A 720 -11.53 10.06 53.69
C ALA A 720 -12.13 9.17 54.80
N PHE A 721 -11.28 8.42 55.51
CA PHE A 721 -11.74 7.69 56.70
C PHE A 721 -12.00 8.64 57.88
N THR A 722 -11.35 9.80 57.90
CA THR A 722 -11.49 10.88 58.90
C THR A 722 -11.64 12.22 58.21
N ASP A 723 -12.51 13.09 58.72
CA ASP A 723 -12.74 14.42 58.13
C ASP A 723 -11.46 15.26 58.06
N VAL A 724 -11.28 15.91 56.91
CA VAL A 724 -10.21 16.86 56.58
C VAL A 724 -10.79 18.28 56.63
N GLU A 725 -10.03 19.20 57.23
CA GLU A 725 -10.40 20.63 57.36
C GLU A 725 -9.80 21.48 56.23
N GLU A 726 -10.48 22.59 55.88
CA GLU A 726 -10.14 23.45 54.72
C GLU A 726 -8.76 24.13 54.81
N GLU A 727 -8.27 24.43 56.02
CA GLU A 727 -7.08 25.26 56.25
C GLU A 727 -5.75 24.48 56.24
N GLU A 728 -5.77 23.14 56.19
CA GLU A 728 -4.58 22.29 56.38
C GLU A 728 -4.40 21.19 55.32
N VAL A 729 -5.00 21.32 54.13
CA VAL A 729 -4.95 20.23 53.12
C VAL A 729 -3.53 20.00 52.60
N THR A 730 -3.03 18.79 52.83
CA THR A 730 -1.74 18.32 52.31
C THR A 730 -1.85 17.80 50.87
N LEU A 731 -0.74 17.65 50.15
CA LEU A 731 -0.73 17.02 48.82
C LEU A 731 -1.28 15.58 48.88
N GLU A 732 -1.04 14.84 49.98
CA GLU A 732 -1.58 13.50 50.16
C GLU A 732 -3.12 13.51 50.25
N GLU A 733 -3.69 14.44 51.02
CA GLU A 733 -5.14 14.59 51.15
C GLU A 733 -5.79 15.15 49.89
N PHE A 734 -5.10 16.05 49.19
CA PHE A 734 -5.55 16.58 47.90
C PHE A 734 -5.76 15.47 46.86
N GLN A 735 -4.88 14.45 46.86
CA GLN A 735 -4.98 13.29 45.97
C GLN A 735 -6.12 12.32 46.32
N LEU A 736 -6.97 12.65 47.30
CA LEU A 736 -8.23 11.96 47.57
C LEU A 736 -9.39 12.48 46.72
N ILE A 737 -9.22 13.58 45.99
CA ILE A 737 -10.22 14.05 45.01
C ILE A 737 -10.32 13.01 43.90
N SER A 738 -11.41 12.22 43.94
CA SER A 738 -11.62 11.08 43.05
C SER A 738 -12.14 11.47 41.66
N ASP A 739 -12.80 12.63 41.56
CA ASP A 739 -13.26 13.18 40.28
C ASP A 739 -12.18 14.11 39.69
N PHE A 740 -11.59 13.66 38.59
CA PHE A 740 -10.47 14.33 37.94
C PHE A 740 -10.81 15.74 37.44
N ARG A 741 -12.09 16.05 37.22
CA ARG A 741 -12.53 17.40 36.83
C ARG A 741 -12.26 18.40 37.94
N PHE A 742 -12.58 18.03 39.17
CA PHE A 742 -12.29 18.84 40.37
C PHE A 742 -10.80 18.84 40.68
N PHE A 743 -10.14 17.68 40.57
CA PHE A 743 -8.68 17.59 40.79
C PHE A 743 -7.93 18.57 39.88
N GLY A 744 -8.25 18.56 38.58
CA GLY A 744 -7.61 19.44 37.60
C GLY A 744 -7.92 20.92 37.82
N SER A 745 -9.16 21.28 38.19
CA SER A 745 -9.52 22.69 38.43
C SER A 745 -8.83 23.29 39.65
N GLU A 746 -8.53 22.47 40.67
CA GLU A 746 -7.86 22.94 41.89
C GLU A 746 -6.33 22.86 41.77
N ILE A 747 -5.76 21.86 41.09
CA ILE A 747 -4.30 21.68 41.03
C ILE A 747 -3.62 22.68 40.09
N ILE A 748 -4.28 23.09 39.01
CA ILE A 748 -3.72 24.03 38.02
C ILE A 748 -3.32 25.35 38.70
N PRO A 749 -4.21 26.07 39.42
CA PRO A 749 -3.84 27.32 40.11
C PRO A 749 -2.70 27.17 41.13
N VAL A 750 -2.60 26.00 41.78
CA VAL A 750 -1.52 25.70 42.74
C VAL A 750 -0.17 25.63 42.02
N PHE A 751 -0.11 24.97 40.86
CA PHE A 751 1.08 24.94 40.03
C PHE A 751 1.39 26.30 39.40
N GLU A 752 0.39 27.04 38.92
CA GLU A 752 0.58 28.38 38.36
C GLU A 752 1.22 29.34 39.39
N LYS A 753 0.74 29.31 40.64
CA LYS A 753 1.31 30.10 41.75
C LYS A 753 2.73 29.67 42.10
N SER A 754 3.03 28.37 42.04
CA SER A 754 4.33 27.81 42.44
C SER A 754 5.41 27.99 41.37
N LEU A 755 5.02 27.97 40.09
CA LEU A 755 5.93 28.03 38.93
C LEU A 755 5.92 29.38 38.20
N ASP A 756 5.08 30.34 38.64
CA ASP A 756 4.89 31.65 38.00
C ASP A 756 4.64 31.55 36.49
N THR A 757 3.86 30.55 36.09
CA THR A 757 3.62 30.19 34.68
C THR A 757 2.14 29.90 34.51
N ARG A 758 1.51 30.48 33.48
CA ARG A 758 0.12 30.20 33.12
C ARG A 758 0.00 28.78 32.53
N ILE A 759 -1.04 28.05 32.91
CA ILE A 759 -1.30 26.68 32.46
C ILE A 759 -2.69 26.63 31.80
N ASP A 760 -2.74 26.22 30.53
CA ASP A 760 -3.98 26.15 29.74
C ASP A 760 -4.71 24.80 29.89
N GLY A 761 -4.01 23.76 30.37
CA GLY A 761 -4.60 22.45 30.62
C GLY A 761 -3.68 21.51 31.39
N LEU A 762 -4.30 20.47 31.95
CA LEU A 762 -3.65 19.38 32.66
C LEU A 762 -3.81 18.09 31.85
N ILE A 763 -2.71 17.36 31.72
CA ILE A 763 -2.63 16.00 31.20
C ILE A 763 -2.10 15.14 32.34
N SER A 764 -2.87 14.17 32.80
CA SER A 764 -2.43 13.20 33.79
C SER A 764 -2.12 11.89 33.07
N VAL A 765 -0.99 11.27 33.42
CA VAL A 765 -0.54 9.98 32.91
C VAL A 765 -0.05 9.11 34.06
N ASN A 766 -0.12 7.79 33.94
CA ASN A 766 0.36 6.87 34.97
C ASN A 766 1.54 5.99 34.47
N LEU A 767 1.98 5.01 35.28
CA LEU A 767 3.08 4.12 34.87
C LEU A 767 2.68 3.17 33.76
N ASP A 768 1.40 2.86 33.58
CA ASP A 768 0.91 2.03 32.46
C ASP A 768 1.11 2.77 31.13
N THR A 769 0.84 4.08 31.11
CA THR A 769 1.17 4.94 29.97
C THR A 769 2.68 4.96 29.72
N LEU A 770 3.48 5.02 30.77
CA LEU A 770 4.94 4.98 30.63
C LEU A 770 5.41 3.64 30.04
N GLU A 771 4.89 2.50 30.52
CA GLU A 771 5.16 1.16 29.98
C GLU A 771 4.75 1.05 28.51
N ALA A 772 3.56 1.52 28.15
CA ALA A 772 3.03 1.49 26.80
C ALA A 772 3.90 2.31 25.83
N LEU A 773 4.30 3.53 26.22
CA LEU A 773 5.17 4.38 25.41
C LEU A 773 6.58 3.79 25.25
N MET A 774 7.09 3.09 26.27
CA MET A 774 8.39 2.39 26.17
C MET A 774 8.36 1.21 25.19
N GLY A 775 7.20 0.58 25.00
CA GLY A 775 7.00 -0.49 24.02
C GLY A 775 7.26 -0.07 22.57
N LEU A 776 7.03 1.19 22.24
CA LEU A 776 7.26 1.75 20.90
C LEU A 776 8.75 1.89 20.54
N GLN A 777 9.64 1.94 21.54
CA GLN A 777 10.98 2.51 21.38
C GLN A 777 12.13 1.60 21.85
N GLY A 778 11.83 0.36 22.25
CA GLY A 778 12.83 -0.64 22.65
C GLY A 778 13.42 -0.43 24.05
N GLY A 779 12.71 0.31 24.91
CA GLY A 779 13.10 0.57 26.30
C GLY A 779 14.08 1.73 26.51
N VAL A 780 14.40 2.01 27.77
CA VAL A 780 15.34 3.07 28.21
C VAL A 780 16.30 2.53 29.27
N THR A 781 17.53 3.04 29.31
CA THR A 781 18.51 2.61 30.31
C THR A 781 18.75 3.70 31.36
N VAL A 782 18.62 3.36 32.63
CA VAL A 782 18.95 4.20 33.79
C VAL A 782 19.85 3.40 34.72
N ASP A 783 20.94 4.00 35.22
CA ASP A 783 21.91 3.35 36.12
C ASP A 783 22.41 1.96 35.65
N GLN A 784 22.63 1.81 34.33
CA GLN A 784 23.05 0.57 33.68
C GLN A 784 22.01 -0.57 33.69
N ILE A 785 20.79 -0.29 34.13
CA ILE A 785 19.65 -1.21 34.07
C ILE A 785 18.74 -0.77 32.93
N ASN A 786 18.38 -1.72 32.08
CA ASN A 786 17.44 -1.49 30.99
C ASN A 786 16.00 -1.64 31.49
N PHE A 787 15.13 -0.72 31.12
CA PHE A 787 13.72 -0.72 31.43
C PHE A 787 12.95 -0.81 30.11
N ASP A 788 11.94 -1.66 30.05
CA ASP A 788 11.01 -1.79 28.94
C ASP A 788 9.59 -2.03 29.44
N SER A 789 8.64 -2.19 28.52
CA SER A 789 7.22 -2.39 28.82
C SER A 789 6.91 -3.64 29.66
N SER A 790 7.84 -4.60 29.74
CA SER A 790 7.63 -5.87 30.46
C SER A 790 8.24 -5.92 31.85
N ASN A 791 9.15 -5.00 32.17
CA ASN A 791 9.98 -5.09 33.38
C ASN A 791 10.10 -3.80 34.18
N LEU A 792 9.34 -2.74 33.86
CA LEU A 792 9.41 -1.45 34.53
C LEU A 792 9.40 -1.58 36.07
N LEU A 793 8.30 -2.09 36.65
CA LEU A 793 8.16 -2.19 38.11
C LEU A 793 9.18 -3.14 38.74
N SER A 794 9.47 -4.27 38.08
CA SER A 794 10.45 -5.25 38.58
C SER A 794 11.86 -4.68 38.61
N ASN A 795 12.24 -3.90 37.60
CA ASN A 795 13.56 -3.29 37.52
C ASN A 795 13.68 -2.06 38.42
N VAL A 796 12.60 -1.32 38.66
CA VAL A 796 12.58 -0.26 39.69
C VAL A 796 12.89 -0.88 41.06
N ASP A 797 12.25 -1.99 41.40
CA ASP A 797 12.49 -2.74 42.64
C ASP A 797 13.95 -3.25 42.73
N LEU A 798 14.51 -3.77 41.63
CA LEU A 798 15.91 -4.20 41.56
C LEU A 798 16.92 -3.06 41.80
N VAL A 799 16.63 -1.83 41.36
CA VAL A 799 17.51 -0.67 41.64
C VAL A 799 17.47 -0.29 43.12
N LEU A 800 16.35 -0.49 43.81
CA LEU A 800 16.15 -0.03 45.17
C LEU A 800 16.81 -0.93 46.24
N GLN A 801 17.24 -2.15 45.88
CA GLN A 801 18.10 -3.08 46.68
C GLN A 801 17.90 -3.01 48.21
N ASP A 802 16.67 -3.22 48.70
CA ASP A 802 16.28 -3.23 50.13
C ASP A 802 16.49 -1.91 50.93
N THR A 803 16.90 -0.80 50.31
CA THR A 803 16.94 0.52 51.00
C THR A 803 15.53 1.10 51.20
N GLY A 804 14.60 0.78 50.29
CA GLY A 804 13.20 1.18 50.35
C GLY A 804 12.97 2.70 50.36
N GLU A 805 13.98 3.52 50.06
CA GLU A 805 13.88 4.96 50.18
C GLU A 805 12.93 5.53 49.11
N GLU A 806 11.78 6.05 49.56
CA GLU A 806 10.76 6.67 48.71
C GLU A 806 11.31 7.79 47.82
N SER A 807 12.28 8.56 48.35
CA SER A 807 12.97 9.60 47.61
C SER A 807 13.74 9.03 46.40
N ARG A 808 14.40 7.89 46.56
CA ARG A 808 15.15 7.25 45.47
C ARG A 808 14.23 6.66 44.41
N ARG A 809 13.11 6.05 44.81
CA ARG A 809 12.07 5.57 43.87
C ARG A 809 11.54 6.73 43.02
N THR A 810 11.25 7.85 43.67
CA THR A 810 10.74 9.05 43.02
C THR A 810 11.75 9.59 42.01
N GLU A 811 13.03 9.65 42.36
CA GLU A 811 14.10 10.08 41.47
C GLU A 811 14.19 9.18 40.21
N ILE A 812 14.20 7.86 40.37
CA ILE A 812 14.33 6.92 39.23
C ILE A 812 13.14 7.05 38.28
N ILE A 813 11.91 7.07 38.81
CA ILE A 813 10.70 7.24 38.00
C ILE A 813 10.72 8.59 37.28
N SER A 814 11.19 9.66 37.92
CA SER A 814 11.36 10.99 37.30
C SER A 814 12.33 10.95 36.11
N GLN A 815 13.45 10.22 36.24
CA GLN A 815 14.42 10.05 35.15
C GLN A 815 13.84 9.24 33.99
N LEU A 816 13.13 8.15 34.29
CA LEU A 816 12.46 7.33 33.29
C LEU A 816 11.41 8.13 32.53
N PHE A 817 10.57 8.89 33.23
CA PHE A 817 9.60 9.80 32.65
C PHE A 817 10.23 10.79 31.66
N ALA A 818 11.31 11.44 32.08
CA ALA A 818 12.03 12.38 31.24
C ALA A 818 12.62 11.70 29.99
N LEU A 819 13.23 10.52 30.14
CA LEU A 819 13.81 9.76 29.03
C LEU A 819 12.74 9.27 28.03
N VAL A 820 11.59 8.81 28.51
CA VAL A 820 10.48 8.38 27.65
C VAL A 820 9.91 9.58 26.89
N LEU A 821 9.65 10.70 27.56
CA LEU A 821 9.21 11.93 26.88
C LEU A 821 10.21 12.39 25.82
N GLN A 822 11.51 12.39 26.13
CA GLN A 822 12.55 12.70 25.15
C GLN A 822 12.41 11.85 23.89
N ASN A 823 12.26 10.54 24.08
CA ASN A 823 12.17 9.61 22.96
C ASN A 823 10.86 9.76 22.19
N VAL A 824 9.72 9.99 22.86
CA VAL A 824 8.43 10.29 22.23
C VAL A 824 8.56 11.49 21.30
N PHE A 825 9.09 12.62 21.77
CA PHE A 825 9.28 13.80 20.92
C PHE A 825 10.25 13.55 19.75
N ARG A 826 11.29 12.74 19.94
CA ARG A 826 12.22 12.35 18.87
C ARG A 826 11.62 11.41 17.83
N SER A 827 10.67 10.55 18.20
CA SER A 827 10.01 9.60 17.30
C SER A 827 8.71 10.12 16.70
N THR A 828 8.16 11.23 17.24
CA THR A 828 6.85 11.80 16.87
C THR A 828 6.72 12.02 15.35
N GLY A 829 7.82 12.34 14.64
CA GLY A 829 7.78 12.52 13.18
C GLY A 829 7.84 11.24 12.32
N LYS A 830 8.17 10.07 12.89
CA LYS A 830 8.30 8.80 12.13
C LYS A 830 7.13 7.85 12.35
N ASP A 831 6.59 7.81 13.57
CA ASP A 831 5.65 6.77 14.00
C ASP A 831 4.33 7.34 14.53
N ILE A 832 3.88 8.49 14.01
CA ILE A 832 2.71 9.22 14.54
C ILE A 832 1.42 8.37 14.60
N LEU A 833 1.17 7.49 13.63
CA LEU A 833 -0.01 6.63 13.64
C LEU A 833 0.05 5.59 14.77
N GLU A 834 1.23 5.05 15.04
CA GLU A 834 1.43 4.07 16.12
C GLU A 834 1.34 4.77 17.48
N LEU A 835 1.95 5.95 17.61
CA LEU A 835 1.81 6.80 18.80
C LEU A 835 0.35 7.18 19.05
N ASN A 836 -0.39 7.59 18.01
CA ASN A 836 -1.82 7.92 18.12
C ASN A 836 -2.63 6.72 18.63
N SER A 837 -2.34 5.51 18.12
CA SER A 837 -3.02 4.29 18.58
C SER A 837 -2.73 3.99 20.05
N VAL A 838 -1.47 4.14 20.50
CA VAL A 838 -1.10 3.95 21.91
C VAL A 838 -1.77 4.99 22.78
N LEU A 839 -1.69 6.27 22.44
CA LEU A 839 -2.32 7.34 23.23
C LEU A 839 -3.84 7.21 23.28
N SER A 840 -4.49 6.82 22.18
CA SER A 840 -5.94 6.60 22.13
C SER A 840 -6.34 5.44 23.04
N ASN A 841 -5.62 4.32 22.99
CA ASN A 841 -5.89 3.19 23.87
C ASN A 841 -5.71 3.57 25.35
N GLN A 842 -4.69 4.37 25.67
CA GLN A 842 -4.44 4.83 27.04
C GLN A 842 -5.50 5.85 27.53
N LEU A 843 -6.04 6.69 26.65
CA LEU A 843 -7.20 7.55 26.94
C LEU A 843 -8.47 6.72 27.18
N GLU A 844 -8.72 5.69 26.36
CA GLU A 844 -9.86 4.77 26.51
C GLU A 844 -9.77 3.96 27.81
N GLN A 845 -8.56 3.53 28.20
CA GLN A 845 -8.28 2.83 29.46
C GLN A 845 -8.27 3.77 30.69
N LYS A 846 -8.42 5.09 30.47
CA LYS A 846 -8.31 6.16 31.47
C LYS A 846 -6.94 6.27 32.15
N ASP A 847 -5.91 5.66 31.56
CA ASP A 847 -4.52 5.82 32.01
C ASP A 847 -3.95 7.20 31.66
N ILE A 848 -4.55 7.85 30.65
CA ILE A 848 -4.41 9.28 30.36
C ILE A 848 -5.73 9.99 30.66
N LEU A 849 -5.67 11.07 31.43
CA LEU A 849 -6.80 11.95 31.69
C LEU A 849 -6.48 13.40 31.33
N LEU A 850 -7.48 14.11 30.80
CA LEU A 850 -7.34 15.48 30.28
C LEU A 850 -8.29 16.44 31.00
N ASN A 851 -7.75 17.56 31.46
CA ASN A 851 -8.54 18.68 32.00
C ASN A 851 -8.11 19.97 31.30
N ILE A 852 -8.89 20.38 30.30
CA ILE A 852 -8.60 21.54 29.46
C ILE A 852 -9.47 22.72 29.92
N GLN A 853 -8.84 23.82 30.30
CA GLN A 853 -9.50 24.91 31.02
C GLN A 853 -10.41 25.77 30.12
N ASN A 854 -10.22 25.76 28.78
CA ASN A 854 -10.99 26.55 27.81
C ASN A 854 -10.85 25.98 26.38
N GLY A 855 -11.74 26.39 25.46
CA GLY A 855 -11.57 26.18 24.01
C GLY A 855 -12.48 25.11 23.41
N GLY A 856 -12.31 24.86 22.11
CA GLY A 856 -13.15 23.90 21.37
C GLY A 856 -12.85 22.46 21.78
N PHE A 857 -11.58 22.17 22.09
CA PHE A 857 -11.13 20.82 22.44
C PHE A 857 -11.70 20.31 23.77
N GLN A 858 -12.11 21.20 24.67
CA GLN A 858 -12.77 20.83 25.93
C GLN A 858 -14.04 20.00 25.69
N GLN A 859 -14.81 20.29 24.63
CA GLN A 859 -16.02 19.52 24.32
C GLN A 859 -15.68 18.12 23.82
N VAL A 860 -14.56 17.95 23.10
CA VAL A 860 -14.08 16.64 22.67
C VAL A 860 -13.70 15.80 23.88
N VAL A 861 -12.91 16.37 24.80
CA VAL A 861 -12.53 15.72 26.06
C VAL A 861 -13.78 15.25 26.82
N LYS A 862 -14.78 16.14 26.93
CA LYS A 862 -16.06 15.84 27.60
C LYS A 862 -16.90 14.76 26.90
N ASN A 863 -16.96 14.76 25.57
CA ASN A 863 -17.80 13.84 24.81
C ASN A 863 -17.20 12.42 24.73
N ASN A 864 -15.89 12.30 24.91
CA ASN A 864 -15.17 11.01 24.92
C ASN A 864 -14.81 10.54 26.34
N ASP A 865 -15.34 11.19 27.38
CA ASP A 865 -15.07 10.88 28.79
C ASP A 865 -13.59 10.93 29.20
N TRP A 866 -12.74 11.60 28.42
CA TRP A 866 -11.30 11.74 28.67
C TRP A 866 -10.99 12.60 29.90
N ASP A 867 -11.98 13.27 30.49
CA ASP A 867 -11.87 13.96 31.77
C ASP A 867 -12.15 13.03 32.98
N GLY A 868 -12.27 11.72 32.75
CA GLY A 868 -12.43 10.72 33.81
C GLY A 868 -13.83 10.68 34.43
N ARG A 869 -14.83 11.28 33.77
CA ARG A 869 -16.21 11.27 34.24
C ARG A 869 -16.80 9.86 34.30
N THR A 870 -17.73 9.68 35.23
CA THR A 870 -18.34 8.40 35.59
C THR A 870 -19.86 8.54 35.80
N ASP A 871 -20.49 9.58 35.25
CA ASP A 871 -21.89 9.97 35.46
C ASP A 871 -22.89 9.33 34.48
N LYS A 872 -22.57 8.16 33.90
CA LYS A 872 -23.35 7.52 32.82
C LYS A 872 -24.61 6.79 33.26
N SER A 873 -24.63 6.23 34.47
CA SER A 873 -25.76 5.46 35.00
C SER A 873 -26.22 6.02 36.34
N SER A 874 -27.55 6.03 36.55
CA SER A 874 -28.14 6.32 37.87
C SER A 874 -27.96 5.18 38.87
N ASP A 875 -27.61 3.99 38.39
CA ASP A 875 -27.32 2.81 39.21
C ASP A 875 -25.87 2.35 38.97
N PHE A 876 -25.05 2.40 40.01
CA PHE A 876 -23.62 2.14 39.90
C PHE A 876 -23.02 1.50 41.17
N ILE A 877 -21.83 0.93 41.02
CA ILE A 877 -20.94 0.58 42.12
C ILE A 877 -19.59 1.17 41.77
N ARG A 878 -19.16 2.20 42.49
CA ARG A 878 -17.88 2.86 42.27
C ARG A 878 -16.89 2.45 43.34
N ILE A 879 -15.75 1.94 42.94
CA ILE A 879 -14.71 1.48 43.85
C ILE A 879 -13.55 2.48 43.82
N LEU A 880 -13.33 3.11 44.96
CA LEU A 880 -12.32 4.14 45.21
C LEU A 880 -11.38 3.59 46.28
N GLY A 881 -10.17 3.16 45.93
CA GLY A 881 -9.22 2.68 46.95
C GLY A 881 -8.42 3.83 47.56
N VAL A 882 -8.01 3.69 48.83
CA VAL A 882 -7.13 4.66 49.50
C VAL A 882 -5.94 3.93 50.13
N SER A 883 -4.75 4.20 49.61
CA SER A 883 -3.52 3.63 50.15
C SER A 883 -2.62 4.70 50.77
N LYS A 884 -2.42 4.63 52.10
CA LYS A 884 -1.18 5.11 52.74
C LYS A 884 -0.22 3.94 52.83
N ILE A 885 0.65 3.78 51.82
CA ILE A 885 1.55 2.63 51.77
C ILE A 885 2.70 2.84 52.76
N ARG A 886 2.72 2.05 53.83
CA ARG A 886 3.85 2.01 54.78
C ARG A 886 4.86 0.92 54.46
N GLU A 887 4.41 -0.23 53.93
CA GLU A 887 5.24 -1.37 53.56
C GLU A 887 4.47 -2.17 52.47
N PHE A 888 4.88 -2.12 51.20
CA PHE A 888 4.29 -3.02 50.20
C PHE A 888 5.28 -3.49 49.12
N GLU A 889 5.03 -4.69 48.58
CA GLU A 889 5.80 -5.33 47.50
C GLU A 889 5.74 -4.46 46.23
N GLN A 890 6.80 -3.70 46.01
CA GLN A 890 6.89 -2.59 45.05
C GLN A 890 6.84 -2.98 43.56
N ASN A 891 6.61 -4.27 43.26
CA ASN A 891 6.80 -4.86 41.94
C ASN A 891 5.52 -5.42 41.28
N ARG A 892 4.33 -5.23 41.90
CA ARG A 892 3.05 -5.70 41.33
C ARG A 892 1.98 -4.61 41.33
N LYS A 893 1.11 -4.66 40.32
CA LYS A 893 -0.04 -3.77 40.20
C LYS A 893 -1.15 -4.15 41.18
N PRO A 894 -1.91 -3.18 41.71
CA PRO A 894 -3.04 -3.43 42.59
C PRO A 894 -4.18 -4.10 41.81
N THR A 895 -4.72 -5.20 42.34
CA THR A 895 -5.81 -5.94 41.68
C THR A 895 -6.97 -6.14 42.65
N LEU A 896 -8.20 -5.95 42.19
CA LEU A 896 -9.39 -6.17 42.98
C LEU A 896 -10.27 -7.22 42.31
N ASN A 897 -10.56 -8.30 43.02
CA ASN A 897 -11.59 -9.25 42.63
C ASN A 897 -12.94 -8.73 43.10
N VAL A 898 -13.89 -8.53 42.19
CA VAL A 898 -15.23 -8.01 42.47
C VAL A 898 -16.27 -8.99 41.96
N SER A 899 -17.08 -9.54 42.86
CA SER A 899 -18.23 -10.39 42.51
C SER A 899 -19.51 -9.65 42.82
N VAL A 900 -20.36 -9.42 41.81
CA VAL A 900 -21.64 -8.72 41.97
C VAL A 900 -22.78 -9.62 41.50
N LYS A 901 -23.73 -9.88 42.40
CA LYS A 901 -25.00 -10.52 42.07
C LYS A 901 -26.11 -9.51 42.11
N VAL A 902 -26.78 -9.33 40.98
CA VAL A 902 -27.91 -8.41 40.83
C VAL A 902 -29.17 -9.23 40.64
N THR A 903 -30.19 -8.99 41.46
CA THR A 903 -31.52 -9.60 41.31
C THR A 903 -32.53 -8.54 40.93
N LEU A 904 -33.04 -8.59 39.69
CA LEU A 904 -34.11 -7.73 39.20
C LEU A 904 -35.48 -8.33 39.55
N THR A 905 -36.29 -7.56 40.28
CA THR A 905 -37.62 -7.99 40.70
C THR A 905 -38.70 -7.57 39.69
N ASN A 906 -39.89 -8.16 39.79
CA ASN A 906 -41.08 -7.77 39.01
C ASN A 906 -41.56 -6.32 39.25
N THR A 907 -41.09 -5.66 40.33
CA THR A 907 -41.30 -4.25 40.65
C THR A 907 -40.22 -3.33 40.10
N LEU A 908 -39.31 -3.85 39.27
CA LEU A 908 -38.16 -3.13 38.69
C LEU A 908 -37.17 -2.61 39.74
N THR A 909 -37.23 -3.12 40.97
CA THR A 909 -36.20 -2.86 41.98
C THR A 909 -35.05 -3.83 41.79
N THR A 910 -33.84 -3.41 42.16
CA THR A 910 -32.67 -4.28 42.14
C THR A 910 -32.15 -4.54 43.54
N ILE A 911 -31.81 -5.79 43.82
CA ILE A 911 -31.10 -6.20 45.03
C ILE A 911 -29.70 -6.58 44.58
N LYS A 912 -28.68 -5.97 45.21
CA LYS A 912 -27.28 -6.24 44.88
C LYS A 912 -26.58 -6.86 46.06
N GLU A 913 -25.82 -7.93 45.79
CA GLU A 913 -24.86 -8.51 46.71
C GLU A 913 -23.47 -8.32 46.08
N VAL A 914 -22.62 -7.54 46.74
CA VAL A 914 -21.28 -7.20 46.28
C VAL A 914 -20.27 -7.85 47.22
N GLU A 915 -19.31 -8.53 46.62
CA GLU A 915 -18.19 -9.17 47.29
C GLU A 915 -16.89 -8.63 46.71
N ILE A 916 -15.97 -8.23 47.59
CA ILE A 916 -14.70 -7.62 47.22
C ILE A 916 -13.57 -8.36 47.92
N GLU A 917 -12.59 -8.81 47.13
CA GLU A 917 -11.37 -9.49 47.58
C GLU A 917 -10.15 -8.76 46.98
N PRO A 918 -9.36 -8.04 47.80
CA PRO A 918 -8.15 -7.38 47.34
C PRO A 918 -6.99 -8.37 47.12
N LYS A 919 -6.29 -8.22 45.99
CA LYS A 919 -5.07 -8.95 45.63
C LYS A 919 -3.94 -7.97 45.33
N ASN A 920 -2.72 -8.32 45.71
CA ASN A 920 -1.56 -7.42 45.59
C ASN A 920 -1.81 -6.03 46.22
N LEU A 921 -2.51 -6.01 47.37
CA LEU A 921 -2.89 -4.80 48.11
C LEU A 921 -2.60 -4.95 49.62
N GLN A 922 -1.58 -5.74 50.00
CA GLN A 922 -1.22 -5.87 51.42
C GLN A 922 -0.75 -4.50 51.94
N GLY A 923 -1.06 -4.14 53.18
CA GLY A 923 -0.73 -2.81 53.71
C GLY A 923 -1.63 -1.66 53.22
N LEU A 924 -2.69 -1.95 52.45
CA LEU A 924 -3.73 -0.97 52.14
C LEU A 924 -4.50 -0.57 53.41
N ASP A 925 -4.64 0.74 53.62
CA ASP A 925 -5.28 1.31 54.81
C ASP A 925 -6.79 1.06 54.79
N TYR A 926 -7.49 1.46 53.72
CA TYR A 926 -8.91 1.21 53.52
C TYR A 926 -9.36 1.36 52.04
N ILE A 927 -10.46 0.72 51.66
CA ILE A 927 -11.11 0.89 50.34
C ILE A 927 -12.48 1.53 50.57
N THR A 928 -12.82 2.49 49.73
CA THR A 928 -14.12 3.16 49.71
C THR A 928 -14.97 2.65 48.55
N ILE A 929 -16.22 2.33 48.83
CA ILE A 929 -17.19 1.87 47.83
C ILE A 929 -18.35 2.85 47.84
N CYS A 930 -18.58 3.52 46.72
CA CYS A 930 -19.67 4.46 46.55
C CYS A 930 -20.80 3.82 45.73
N ILE A 931 -22.03 4.03 46.19
CA ILE A 931 -23.27 3.58 45.56
C ILE A 931 -24.23 4.77 45.41
N PRO A 932 -25.31 4.65 44.61
CA PRO A 932 -26.27 5.72 44.42
C PRO A 932 -26.87 6.18 45.74
N ALA A 933 -26.94 7.50 45.95
CA ALA A 933 -27.64 8.08 47.08
C ALA A 933 -29.11 7.64 47.09
N GLY A 934 -29.60 7.27 48.29
CA GLY A 934 -30.94 6.73 48.47
C GLY A 934 -31.04 5.22 48.36
N SER A 935 -29.92 4.50 48.22
CA SER A 935 -29.89 3.06 48.43
C SER A 935 -30.41 2.71 49.85
N VAL A 936 -31.12 1.59 49.97
CA VAL A 936 -31.74 1.16 51.25
C VAL A 936 -31.37 -0.27 51.61
N ASP A 937 -31.65 -0.66 52.85
CA ASP A 937 -31.38 -2.00 53.38
C ASP A 937 -29.89 -2.40 53.26
N LEU A 938 -28.99 -1.45 53.53
CA LEU A 938 -27.55 -1.69 53.60
C LEU A 938 -27.22 -2.72 54.69
N ASP A 939 -26.61 -3.83 54.27
CA ASP A 939 -26.10 -4.88 55.14
C ASP A 939 -24.64 -5.18 54.78
N PHE A 940 -23.77 -5.22 55.80
CA PHE A 940 -22.33 -5.43 55.65
C PHE A 940 -21.89 -6.81 56.17
N GLY A 941 -22.83 -7.74 56.37
CA GLY A 941 -22.56 -9.06 56.92
C GLY A 941 -21.98 -9.01 58.34
N ASP A 942 -21.02 -9.87 58.64
CA ASP A 942 -20.39 -10.01 59.97
C ASP A 942 -19.20 -9.04 60.20
N VAL A 943 -19.06 -7.99 59.39
CA VAL A 943 -17.93 -7.04 59.49
C VAL A 943 -18.07 -6.16 60.74
N ASN A 944 -16.99 -6.01 61.51
CA ASN A 944 -16.98 -5.19 62.73
C ASN A 944 -17.26 -3.70 62.38
N PRO A 945 -18.23 -3.03 63.04
CA PRO A 945 -18.55 -1.62 62.80
C PRO A 945 -17.41 -0.62 62.98
N LEU A 946 -16.34 -0.98 63.70
CA LEU A 946 -15.14 -0.14 63.83
C LEU A 946 -14.22 -0.18 62.59
N LEU A 947 -14.48 -1.12 61.68
CA LEU A 947 -13.70 -1.33 60.47
C LEU A 947 -14.29 -0.63 59.25
N TYR A 948 -15.46 0.00 59.36
CA TYR A 948 -16.01 0.80 58.27
C TYR A 948 -16.52 2.17 58.74
N ASN A 949 -16.51 3.12 57.82
CA ASN A 949 -17.13 4.44 57.97
C ASN A 949 -18.07 4.69 56.78
N GLN A 950 -19.16 5.42 57.01
CA GLN A 950 -20.13 5.79 55.97
C GLN A 950 -20.16 7.30 55.81
N ASN A 951 -19.90 7.76 54.60
CA ASN A 951 -19.97 9.15 54.21
C ASN A 951 -20.98 9.29 53.07
N PHE A 952 -21.62 10.44 52.94
CA PHE A 952 -22.59 10.66 51.86
C PHE A 952 -22.58 12.12 51.42
N ASP A 953 -22.90 12.33 50.15
CA ASP A 953 -23.19 13.64 49.58
C ASP A 953 -24.60 13.63 48.94
N SER A 954 -24.90 14.59 48.05
CA SER A 954 -26.21 14.66 47.39
C SER A 954 -26.47 13.55 46.37
N GLU A 955 -25.43 12.87 45.89
CA GLU A 955 -25.47 11.94 44.76
C GLU A 955 -24.95 10.53 45.11
N ASN A 956 -24.09 10.42 46.13
CA ASN A 956 -23.34 9.24 46.49
C ASN A 956 -23.51 8.89 47.97
N GLU A 957 -23.60 7.60 48.26
CA GLU A 957 -23.41 7.03 49.58
C GLU A 957 -22.18 6.12 49.54
N CYS A 958 -21.15 6.44 50.32
CA CYS A 958 -19.84 5.83 50.26
C CYS A 958 -19.48 5.13 51.58
N VAL A 959 -18.94 3.92 51.47
CA VAL A 959 -18.55 3.08 52.60
C VAL A 959 -17.06 2.81 52.53
N SER A 960 -16.30 3.38 53.47
CA SER A 960 -14.84 3.23 53.60
C SER A 960 -14.52 2.11 54.59
N VAL A 961 -13.86 1.04 54.13
CA VAL A 961 -13.62 -0.19 54.89
C VAL A 961 -12.13 -0.45 55.06
N LYS A 962 -11.65 -0.70 56.29
CA LYS A 962 -10.27 -1.03 56.60
C LYS A 962 -9.94 -2.48 56.25
N PHE A 963 -9.21 -2.69 55.15
CA PHE A 963 -8.84 -4.02 54.65
C PHE A 963 -7.54 -4.58 55.22
N ASN A 964 -6.73 -3.79 55.93
CA ASN A 964 -5.57 -4.31 56.66
C ASN A 964 -5.94 -5.33 57.77
N GLN A 965 -7.23 -5.56 58.02
CA GLN A 965 -7.76 -6.44 59.07
C GLN A 965 -8.81 -7.45 58.56
N ILE A 966 -9.10 -7.50 57.25
CA ILE A 966 -10.09 -8.42 56.65
C ILE A 966 -9.63 -8.90 55.27
N ASP A 967 -9.81 -10.20 54.98
CA ASP A 967 -9.43 -10.78 53.69
C ASP A 967 -10.47 -10.55 52.59
N LYS A 968 -11.73 -10.30 52.99
CA LYS A 968 -12.88 -10.17 52.10
C LYS A 968 -13.94 -9.28 52.73
N PHE A 969 -14.58 -8.44 51.92
CA PHE A 969 -15.70 -7.60 52.31
C PHE A 969 -16.95 -7.96 51.50
N THR A 970 -18.10 -7.94 52.15
CA THR A 970 -19.39 -8.18 51.52
C THR A 970 -20.36 -7.09 51.91
N MET A 971 -21.09 -6.55 50.95
CA MET A 971 -22.21 -5.64 51.20
C MET A 971 -23.41 -6.02 50.36
N SER A 972 -24.61 -5.81 50.88
CA SER A 972 -25.84 -5.90 50.11
C SER A 972 -26.70 -4.65 50.30
N PHE A 973 -27.41 -4.26 49.25
CA PHE A 973 -28.26 -3.08 49.25
C PHE A 973 -29.34 -3.18 48.17
N LYS A 974 -30.35 -2.31 48.27
CA LYS A 974 -31.43 -2.19 47.29
C LYS A 974 -31.45 -0.80 46.68
N THR A 975 -31.63 -0.74 45.35
CA THR A 975 -31.86 0.51 44.63
C THR A 975 -33.32 0.67 44.23
N PHE A 976 -33.75 1.93 44.08
CA PHE A 976 -35.12 2.28 43.70
C PHE A 976 -35.49 1.75 42.29
N PRO A 977 -36.80 1.61 41.99
CA PRO A 977 -37.26 1.19 40.67
C PRO A 977 -36.70 2.08 39.56
N PHE A 978 -36.17 1.48 38.50
CA PHE A 978 -35.74 2.24 37.32
C PHE A 978 -36.94 2.57 36.42
N GLU A 979 -37.02 3.82 35.96
CA GLU A 979 -38.04 4.29 35.01
C GLU A 979 -37.40 4.54 33.64
N ASN A 980 -37.80 3.76 32.61
CA ASN A 980 -37.67 4.22 31.23
C ASN A 980 -38.72 3.50 30.35
N THR A 981 -39.76 4.22 29.95
CA THR A 981 -40.89 3.67 29.18
C THR A 981 -40.96 4.29 27.79
N THR A 982 -40.50 3.53 26.81
CA THR A 982 -40.96 3.68 25.42
C THR A 982 -41.67 2.38 25.03
N GLY A 983 -42.95 2.25 25.37
CA GLY A 983 -43.75 1.06 25.08
C GLY A 983 -43.68 -0.02 26.17
N ASN A 984 -43.68 -1.31 25.77
CA ASN A 984 -43.62 -2.47 26.67
C ASN A 984 -42.18 -2.86 27.07
N SER A 985 -41.17 -2.10 26.63
CA SER A 985 -39.76 -2.36 26.93
C SER A 985 -39.23 -1.43 28.03
N TYR A 986 -38.41 -1.98 28.93
CA TYR A 986 -37.77 -1.31 30.05
C TYR A 986 -36.26 -1.34 29.87
N ASN A 987 -35.59 -0.20 30.04
CA ASN A 987 -34.13 -0.11 29.97
C ASN A 987 -33.54 -0.02 31.37
N TYR A 988 -32.61 -0.91 31.69
CA TYR A 988 -31.82 -0.92 32.91
C TYR A 988 -30.36 -0.69 32.54
N SER A 989 -29.70 0.24 33.22
CA SER A 989 -28.27 0.50 33.09
C SER A 989 -27.61 0.31 34.46
N LEU A 990 -26.47 -0.37 34.48
CA LEU A 990 -25.65 -0.58 35.68
C LEU A 990 -24.18 -0.36 35.34
N SER A 991 -23.50 0.47 36.11
CA SER A 991 -22.08 0.80 35.89
C SER A 991 -21.21 0.28 37.05
N LEU A 992 -20.19 -0.53 36.76
CA LEU A 992 -19.08 -0.78 37.68
C LEU A 992 -17.98 0.24 37.36
N GLN A 993 -17.63 1.08 38.32
CA GLN A 993 -16.73 2.20 38.07
C GLN A 993 -15.47 2.02 38.90
N SER A 994 -14.32 2.23 38.26
CA SER A 994 -13.04 2.26 38.97
C SER A 994 -12.19 3.44 38.51
N ASN A 995 -11.40 3.97 39.43
CA ASN A 995 -10.47 5.03 39.11
C ASN A 995 -9.19 4.44 38.49
N PRO A 996 -8.48 5.20 37.63
CA PRO A 996 -7.34 4.72 36.85
C PRO A 996 -6.27 4.03 37.68
N GLY A 997 -5.60 3.02 37.11
CA GLY A 997 -4.50 2.32 37.77
C GLY A 997 -4.90 1.24 38.78
N LEU A 998 -6.18 0.83 38.82
CA LEU A 998 -6.66 -0.34 39.54
C LEU A 998 -7.16 -1.42 38.57
N ASP A 999 -6.58 -2.62 38.64
CA ASP A 999 -7.03 -3.75 37.83
C ASP A 999 -8.26 -4.41 38.46
N LEU A 1000 -9.41 -4.36 37.80
CA LEU A 1000 -10.62 -5.04 38.24
C LEU A 1000 -10.76 -6.40 37.56
N VAL A 1001 -10.83 -7.46 38.36
CA VAL A 1001 -11.28 -8.79 37.91
C VAL A 1001 -12.71 -8.97 38.40
N TYR A 1002 -13.67 -8.94 37.48
CA TYR A 1002 -15.10 -8.92 37.83
C TYR A 1002 -15.82 -10.21 37.45
N ASP A 1003 -16.79 -10.58 38.28
CA ASP A 1003 -17.78 -11.63 38.04
C ASP A 1003 -19.18 -11.08 38.35
N TYR A 1004 -19.99 -10.91 37.32
CA TYR A 1004 -21.32 -10.31 37.37
C TYR A 1004 -22.38 -11.34 37.01
N GLU A 1005 -23.30 -11.57 37.95
CA GLU A 1005 -24.47 -12.41 37.74
C GLU A 1005 -25.73 -11.55 37.84
N ILE A 1006 -26.46 -11.41 36.74
CA ILE A 1006 -27.72 -10.65 36.69
C ILE A 1006 -28.87 -11.65 36.57
N ASN A 1007 -29.54 -11.89 37.68
CA ASN A 1007 -30.75 -12.70 37.81
C ASN A 1007 -31.98 -11.82 37.57
N PHE A 1008 -32.93 -12.28 36.78
CA PHE A 1008 -34.18 -11.56 36.54
C PHE A 1008 -35.40 -12.44 36.77
N ASP A 1009 -36.48 -11.83 37.27
CA ASP A 1009 -37.76 -12.51 37.48
C ASP A 1009 -38.27 -13.16 36.18
N SER A 1010 -38.93 -14.31 36.28
CA SER A 1010 -39.53 -15.03 35.14
C SER A 1010 -40.51 -14.21 34.29
N THR A 1011 -40.99 -13.08 34.81
CA THR A 1011 -41.85 -12.11 34.12
C THR A 1011 -41.09 -11.08 33.30
N LEU A 1012 -39.75 -11.11 33.28
CA LEU A 1012 -38.91 -10.21 32.49
C LEU A 1012 -38.11 -11.03 31.47
N THR A 1013 -38.16 -10.63 30.21
CA THR A 1013 -37.40 -11.26 29.13
C THR A 1013 -36.40 -10.26 28.54
N PRO A 1014 -35.08 -10.53 28.58
CA PRO A 1014 -34.09 -9.65 27.96
C PRO A 1014 -34.21 -9.72 26.43
N VAL A 1015 -34.34 -8.56 25.79
CA VAL A 1015 -34.48 -8.39 24.34
C VAL A 1015 -33.20 -7.89 23.70
N GLU A 1016 -32.46 -7.03 24.41
CA GLU A 1016 -31.22 -6.43 23.95
C GLU A 1016 -30.30 -6.23 25.15
N TYR A 1017 -29.01 -6.48 24.99
CA TYR A 1017 -28.02 -6.32 26.06
C TYR A 1017 -26.64 -6.04 25.49
N ASN A 1018 -25.95 -5.05 26.04
CA ASN A 1018 -24.63 -4.58 25.63
C ASN A 1018 -23.76 -4.32 26.87
N PRO A 1019 -22.52 -4.83 26.95
CA PRO A 1019 -21.86 -5.79 26.07
C PRO A 1019 -22.56 -7.16 25.99
N SER A 1020 -22.12 -8.00 25.05
CA SER A 1020 -22.65 -9.36 24.89
C SER A 1020 -22.35 -10.21 26.13
N GLY A 1021 -23.39 -10.75 26.78
CA GLY A 1021 -23.29 -11.61 27.97
C GLY A 1021 -23.70 -13.06 27.69
N LEU A 1022 -23.32 -13.98 28.58
CA LEU A 1022 -23.76 -15.39 28.48
C LEU A 1022 -25.15 -15.55 29.11
N LEU A 1023 -26.18 -15.69 28.26
CA LEU A 1023 -27.56 -15.95 28.70
C LEU A 1023 -27.76 -17.42 29.08
N GLN A 1024 -28.08 -17.68 30.34
CA GLN A 1024 -28.47 -19.00 30.85
C GLN A 1024 -29.86 -18.94 31.48
N LYS A 1025 -30.90 -19.20 30.68
CA LYS A 1025 -32.30 -19.31 31.13
C LYS A 1025 -32.86 -18.01 31.76
N ASP A 1026 -32.65 -17.79 33.05
CA ASP A 1026 -33.13 -16.68 33.88
C ASP A 1026 -32.00 -15.81 34.45
N LYS A 1027 -30.79 -15.97 33.92
CA LYS A 1027 -29.62 -15.18 34.30
C LYS A 1027 -28.71 -14.81 33.14
N LEU A 1028 -28.09 -13.64 33.25
CA LEU A 1028 -26.99 -13.16 32.40
C LEU A 1028 -25.70 -13.17 33.21
N ILE A 1029 -24.62 -13.70 32.63
CA ILE A 1029 -23.31 -13.79 33.27
C ILE A 1029 -22.29 -12.99 32.47
N TYR A 1030 -21.53 -12.16 33.17
CA TYR A 1030 -20.41 -11.38 32.65
C TYR A 1030 -19.20 -11.65 33.53
N ALA A 1031 -18.08 -12.09 32.95
CA ALA A 1031 -16.85 -12.28 33.69
C ALA A 1031 -15.67 -11.84 32.85
N GLY A 1032 -14.71 -11.17 33.47
CA GLY A 1032 -13.56 -10.65 32.76
C GLY A 1032 -12.59 -9.89 33.66
N SER A 1033 -11.62 -9.26 33.04
CA SER A 1033 -10.74 -8.26 33.66
C SER A 1033 -10.83 -6.98 32.85
N LEU A 1034 -10.88 -5.84 33.53
CA LEU A 1034 -10.88 -4.53 32.89
C LEU A 1034 -10.05 -3.53 33.70
N GLN A 1035 -9.56 -2.52 33.00
CA GLN A 1035 -9.04 -1.28 33.55
C GLN A 1035 -10.04 -0.19 33.10
N GLY A 1036 -10.70 0.49 34.05
CA GLY A 1036 -11.74 1.48 33.77
C GLY A 1036 -13.15 1.08 34.22
N ASP A 1037 -14.16 1.42 33.43
CA ASP A 1037 -15.57 1.21 33.77
C ASP A 1037 -16.19 0.04 32.97
N LEU A 1038 -17.15 -0.66 33.58
CA LEU A 1038 -18.06 -1.58 32.89
C LEU A 1038 -19.47 -1.01 32.93
N ASP A 1039 -19.94 -0.54 31.78
CA ASP A 1039 -21.33 -0.12 31.60
C ASP A 1039 -22.15 -1.27 31.01
N LEU A 1040 -23.15 -1.73 31.75
CA LEU A 1040 -24.09 -2.77 31.34
C LEU A 1040 -25.42 -2.13 30.99
N GLU A 1041 -25.81 -2.19 29.73
CA GLU A 1041 -27.12 -1.76 29.26
C GLU A 1041 -28.00 -2.95 28.89
N LEU A 1042 -29.19 -3.01 29.48
CA LEU A 1042 -30.10 -4.15 29.40
C LEU A 1042 -31.50 -3.66 29.07
N LYS A 1043 -32.11 -4.24 28.03
CA LYS A 1043 -33.50 -3.97 27.63
C LYS A 1043 -34.35 -5.20 27.88
N PHE A 1044 -35.43 -5.02 28.64
CA PHE A 1044 -36.35 -6.09 29.03
C PHE A 1044 -37.76 -5.84 28.50
N GLU A 1045 -38.47 -6.89 28.13
CA GLU A 1045 -39.92 -6.89 27.94
C GLU A 1045 -40.61 -7.66 29.08
N LYS A 1046 -41.80 -7.17 29.48
CA LYS A 1046 -42.59 -7.73 30.58
C LYS A 1046 -43.80 -8.53 30.10
#